data_AF-A0A948MDN8-F1
#
_entry.id   AF-A0A948MDN8-F1
#
_cell.length_a   1.000
_cell.length_b   1.000
_cell.length_c   1.000
_cell.angle_alpha   90.00
_cell.angle_beta   90.00
_cell.angle_gamma   90.00
#
_symmetry.space_group_name_H-M   'P 1'
#
loop_
_entity.id
_entity.type
_entity.pdbx_description
1 polymer ?
#
loop_
_entity_poly.entity_id
_entity_poly.type
_entity_poly.pdbx_seq_one_letter_code
_entity_poly.pdbx_strand_id
1 'polypeptide(L)'
;GTVSAEVTGDGDADVEITASDSILIDPTTILASTLNGNAGVTMTANTGSITIDESTVEATVSVAGEASVDIDANQSIDIDDSTVNANTASGEANVDMTATNLDITVSNSQIEAFTGTNAPYLAIEMTAGRDILIDTNSTVETDIGDILLTAGNDIGLVNSEIISDTGDIELSAKNNIDIDYIETNADVTLTADSDSSGLGAVTDNNGDDTNIVGRDLIISAATGIGSGNSLETEVDNLEATNTDANNIEIDNTGALTIFGKGVRNLGGGNIIINTFSPLYVESVVTAVGLGNIYLNAHNADGDIVVRDLISSVDGNIDLIAGRDIITDGAWGDGITAVQSTGLGNITLQAVRDILLGSDPATYANISGYGDIYSTDGDIKLDAGRDVTIDYYTWVGANGTGAVDIEADRDISLITRAVGEESWIYSQTNDIHLTAGNDILIDALSDGVTSTTGNIELSAANDIDLGYLGTAGDVTVTADSDSSGAGAITDNNAANTNIVANNLTLAAAEGIGSGDALETQVSTLNAANTDSGNIEIDNTGHLFAQRVINQGDDIYIDTHSDLTLGYLEAIGSTINLTANGGSILDGNAGALNILSQTAELIALNDIGLSGSAIDTNVDTLAAFSSGLGGIYINEADSIRLGGIDTLTGAGHSVAANEGIIHITSAGDMIVNSVIAPRGGVFLQSTGGNIFAGQGWCPTATVPSTYTMDLAGTDWQSIGGINYFSQVTNAPLPDGPNLISGGYSYISAPNGTIGVGLPTEDLTNPLVVPTLNPLLVNVQAFTDVLGNPVYTSALPAGVGQDAGLTIEVGGKTAHTVDTGDGNGPRGISAEIEGIVRPGTTAVTNVYPSPAIDLQNVTPPGYIFYNDSDAKCASPLFGPLPANLGSLQIWPKPLILNGLLQLSSILRDSRIYYELTSNFRVTTTAPLRGTDFYAYHPLTVTDESAFDSINLDVGAYEFIDQNINLKGSLSPYLGGDDEKKKKKTDVEL
;
A
#
# COMPACT_ATOMS: atom_id res chain seq x y z
N GLY A 1 20.50 -60.41 -61.34
CA GLY A 1 20.66 -61.88 -61.36
C GLY A 1 20.21 -62.46 -60.03
N THR A 2 20.56 -63.70 -59.71
CA THR A 2 20.32 -64.27 -58.37
C THR A 2 21.56 -65.02 -57.91
N VAL A 3 22.01 -64.74 -56.68
CA VAL A 3 22.98 -65.55 -55.93
C VAL A 3 22.26 -65.98 -54.67
N SER A 4 22.06 -67.29 -54.46
CA SER A 4 21.36 -67.76 -53.27
C SER A 4 21.96 -69.01 -52.63
N ALA A 5 21.84 -69.08 -51.31
CA ALA A 5 22.03 -70.26 -50.48
C ALA A 5 20.69 -70.54 -49.76
N GLU A 6 20.05 -71.67 -50.08
CA GLU A 6 18.72 -72.01 -49.57
C GLU A 6 18.72 -73.41 -48.93
N VAL A 7 18.39 -73.47 -47.64
CA VAL A 7 18.28 -74.70 -46.86
C VAL A 7 16.81 -74.95 -46.49
N THR A 8 16.23 -75.99 -47.07
CA THR A 8 14.80 -76.32 -46.89
C THR A 8 14.46 -77.06 -45.58
N GLY A 9 15.43 -77.18 -44.66
CA GLY A 9 15.32 -77.90 -43.39
C GLY A 9 16.24 -77.29 -42.33
N ASP A 10 16.78 -78.09 -41.41
CA ASP A 10 17.73 -77.59 -40.41
C ASP A 10 19.15 -77.49 -41.01
N GLY A 11 19.82 -76.35 -40.83
CA GLY A 11 21.20 -76.08 -41.25
C GLY A 11 21.44 -74.61 -41.61
N ASP A 12 22.70 -74.24 -41.75
CA ASP A 12 23.09 -72.86 -42.02
C ASP A 12 23.13 -72.57 -43.54
N ALA A 13 22.79 -71.34 -43.91
CA ALA A 13 22.78 -70.85 -45.28
C ALA A 13 23.62 -69.57 -45.37
N ASP A 14 24.77 -69.63 -46.03
CA ASP A 14 25.67 -68.49 -46.14
C ASP A 14 25.95 -68.11 -47.59
N VAL A 15 25.88 -66.81 -47.87
CA VAL A 15 26.36 -66.20 -49.11
C VAL A 15 27.50 -65.23 -48.77
N GLU A 16 28.72 -65.58 -49.17
CA GLU A 16 29.90 -64.73 -48.97
C GLU A 16 30.42 -64.20 -50.32
N ILE A 17 30.59 -62.88 -50.41
CA ILE A 17 31.12 -62.18 -51.60
C ILE A 17 32.31 -61.33 -51.18
N THR A 18 33.51 -61.68 -51.63
CA THR A 18 34.73 -60.92 -51.33
C THR A 18 35.38 -60.39 -52.61
N ALA A 19 35.72 -59.10 -52.61
CA ALA A 19 36.52 -58.46 -53.67
C ALA A 19 37.78 -57.81 -53.11
N SER A 20 38.86 -57.83 -53.89
CA SER A 20 40.07 -57.07 -53.54
C SER A 20 39.89 -55.56 -53.69
N ASP A 21 38.99 -55.13 -54.57
CA ASP A 21 38.72 -53.72 -54.85
C ASP A 21 37.26 -53.39 -54.49
N SER A 22 36.35 -53.30 -55.47
CA SER A 22 34.94 -52.94 -55.24
C SER A 22 33.97 -54.10 -55.57
N ILE A 23 32.78 -54.07 -54.95
CA ILE A 23 31.64 -54.95 -55.26
C ILE A 23 30.52 -54.08 -55.87
N LEU A 24 29.92 -54.54 -56.97
CA LEU A 24 28.76 -53.91 -57.59
C LEU A 24 27.65 -54.97 -57.75
N ILE A 25 26.49 -54.70 -57.15
CA ILE A 25 25.29 -55.52 -57.23
C ILE A 25 24.22 -54.68 -57.98
N ASP A 26 23.95 -55.02 -59.24
CA ASP A 26 23.11 -54.20 -60.14
C ASP A 26 22.55 -55.06 -61.30
N PRO A 27 21.21 -55.13 -61.52
CA PRO A 27 20.15 -55.38 -60.54
C PRO A 27 20.16 -56.86 -60.15
N THR A 28 20.28 -57.20 -58.87
CA THR A 28 20.49 -58.58 -58.39
C THR A 28 19.86 -58.89 -57.03
N THR A 29 19.34 -60.11 -56.88
CA THR A 29 18.93 -60.67 -55.59
C THR A 29 20.06 -61.52 -54.99
N ILE A 30 20.50 -61.19 -53.78
CA ILE A 30 21.41 -61.97 -52.95
C ILE A 30 20.57 -62.52 -51.79
N LEU A 31 20.48 -63.85 -51.66
CA LEU A 31 19.56 -64.49 -50.70
C LEU A 31 20.24 -65.60 -49.89
N ALA A 32 20.24 -65.50 -48.57
CA ALA A 32 20.50 -66.58 -47.65
C ALA A 32 19.19 -66.97 -46.95
N SER A 33 18.76 -68.23 -47.01
CA SER A 33 17.51 -68.64 -46.38
C SER A 33 17.56 -70.03 -45.77
N THR A 34 17.04 -70.17 -44.55
CA THR A 34 16.89 -71.46 -43.86
C THR A 34 15.59 -71.56 -43.06
N LEU A 35 15.19 -72.79 -42.72
CA LEU A 35 14.07 -73.05 -41.83
C LEU A 35 14.49 -72.94 -40.36
N ASN A 36 15.53 -73.68 -39.95
CA ASN A 36 16.19 -73.58 -38.64
C ASN A 36 17.71 -73.58 -38.83
N GLY A 37 18.44 -72.72 -38.13
CA GLY A 37 19.88 -72.49 -38.34
C GLY A 37 20.14 -71.04 -38.72
N ASN A 38 21.40 -70.70 -39.01
CA ASN A 38 21.77 -69.32 -39.31
C ASN A 38 21.66 -69.03 -40.81
N ALA A 39 21.21 -67.84 -41.18
CA ALA A 39 21.24 -67.33 -42.54
C ALA A 39 22.11 -66.08 -42.58
N GLY A 40 23.21 -66.10 -43.33
CA GLY A 40 24.16 -64.99 -43.40
C GLY A 40 24.41 -64.53 -44.83
N VAL A 41 24.40 -63.22 -45.06
CA VAL A 41 24.96 -62.60 -46.25
C VAL A 41 26.12 -61.71 -45.86
N THR A 42 27.33 -62.00 -46.34
CA THR A 42 28.52 -61.20 -46.05
C THR A 42 29.13 -60.66 -47.35
N MET A 43 29.39 -59.36 -47.40
CA MET A 43 30.08 -58.70 -48.51
C MET A 43 31.29 -57.94 -48.01
N THR A 44 32.46 -58.17 -48.62
CA THR A 44 33.70 -57.52 -48.20
C THR A 44 34.49 -56.95 -49.38
N ALA A 45 34.65 -55.63 -49.41
CA ALA A 45 35.47 -54.88 -50.37
C ALA A 45 36.75 -54.36 -49.69
N ASN A 46 37.88 -55.06 -49.88
CA ASN A 46 39.10 -54.82 -49.11
C ASN A 46 39.72 -53.42 -49.29
N THR A 47 39.59 -52.82 -50.47
CA THR A 47 40.15 -51.48 -50.75
C THR A 47 39.19 -50.52 -51.44
N GLY A 48 38.05 -51.01 -51.93
CA GLY A 48 37.08 -50.23 -52.70
C GLY A 48 35.75 -50.09 -51.99
N SER A 49 34.74 -49.73 -52.78
CA SER A 49 33.37 -49.49 -52.30
C SER A 49 32.47 -50.71 -52.55
N ILE A 50 31.33 -50.74 -51.88
CA ILE A 50 30.22 -51.65 -52.18
C ILE A 50 29.05 -50.79 -52.68
N THR A 51 28.54 -51.11 -53.86
CA THR A 51 27.34 -50.46 -54.42
C THR A 51 26.25 -51.50 -54.65
N ILE A 52 25.05 -51.23 -54.14
CA ILE A 52 23.84 -52.04 -54.29
C ILE A 52 22.79 -51.16 -54.96
N ASP A 53 22.48 -51.45 -56.22
CA ASP A 53 21.61 -50.63 -57.08
C ASP A 53 20.49 -51.52 -57.66
N GLU A 54 19.24 -51.05 -57.60
CA GLU A 54 18.04 -51.77 -58.04
C GLU A 54 18.01 -53.25 -57.56
N SER A 55 18.42 -53.51 -56.31
CA SER A 55 18.79 -54.85 -55.85
C SER A 55 18.15 -55.25 -54.51
N THR A 56 18.21 -56.54 -54.19
CA THR A 56 17.72 -57.08 -52.91
C THR A 56 18.81 -57.92 -52.27
N VAL A 57 19.13 -57.65 -51.01
CA VAL A 57 20.05 -58.43 -50.18
C VAL A 57 19.28 -58.90 -48.97
N GLU A 58 19.10 -60.22 -48.82
CA GLU A 58 18.17 -60.77 -47.86
C GLU A 58 18.75 -61.99 -47.13
N ALA A 59 18.65 -61.99 -45.81
CA ALA A 59 18.87 -63.14 -44.93
C ALA A 59 17.57 -63.50 -44.21
N THR A 60 17.08 -64.73 -44.36
CA THR A 60 15.78 -65.14 -43.78
C THR A 60 15.85 -66.46 -43.01
N VAL A 61 15.39 -66.47 -41.77
CA VAL A 61 15.19 -67.65 -40.94
C VAL A 61 13.71 -67.83 -40.60
N SER A 62 13.07 -68.85 -41.16
CA SER A 62 11.61 -68.99 -41.06
C SER A 62 11.08 -69.50 -39.70
N VAL A 63 11.91 -70.10 -38.86
CA VAL A 63 11.49 -70.67 -37.55
C VAL A 63 12.39 -70.24 -36.40
N ALA A 64 13.66 -70.63 -36.40
CA ALA A 64 14.58 -70.30 -35.32
C ALA A 64 16.05 -70.28 -35.75
N GLY A 65 16.76 -69.21 -35.39
CA GLY A 65 18.16 -68.98 -35.74
C GLY A 65 18.44 -67.51 -36.05
N GLU A 66 19.70 -67.20 -36.30
CA GLU A 66 20.19 -65.84 -36.57
C GLU A 66 20.09 -65.51 -38.06
N ALA A 67 19.58 -64.33 -38.40
CA ALA A 67 19.59 -63.79 -39.76
C ALA A 67 20.53 -62.58 -39.77
N SER A 68 21.58 -62.61 -40.58
CA SER A 68 22.58 -61.53 -40.61
C SER A 68 22.89 -61.06 -42.02
N VAL A 69 23.01 -59.75 -42.18
CA VAL A 69 23.58 -59.12 -43.36
C VAL A 69 24.73 -58.22 -42.93
N ASP A 70 25.95 -58.54 -43.39
CA ASP A 70 27.18 -57.82 -43.05
C ASP A 70 27.80 -57.26 -44.33
N ILE A 71 27.97 -55.93 -44.38
CA ILE A 71 28.50 -55.18 -45.52
C ILE A 71 29.72 -54.39 -45.07
N ASP A 72 30.90 -54.87 -45.44
CA ASP A 72 32.19 -54.29 -45.09
C ASP A 72 32.90 -53.67 -46.31
N ALA A 73 32.98 -52.34 -46.37
CA ALA A 73 33.69 -51.60 -47.40
C ALA A 73 34.86 -50.78 -46.83
N ASN A 74 35.99 -50.76 -47.54
CA ASN A 74 37.08 -49.87 -47.16
C ASN A 74 36.80 -48.40 -47.52
N GLN A 75 36.10 -48.14 -48.62
CA GLN A 75 35.73 -46.80 -49.07
C GLN A 75 34.29 -46.48 -48.65
N SER A 76 33.33 -46.55 -49.59
CA SER A 76 31.91 -46.22 -49.34
C SER A 76 31.01 -47.44 -49.46
N ILE A 77 29.82 -47.35 -48.85
CA ILE A 77 28.67 -48.22 -49.11
C ILE A 77 27.57 -47.33 -49.69
N ASP A 78 27.14 -47.63 -50.92
CA ASP A 78 26.08 -46.88 -51.60
C ASP A 78 24.92 -47.84 -51.91
N ILE A 79 23.73 -47.57 -51.37
CA ILE A 79 22.52 -48.35 -51.54
C ILE A 79 21.47 -47.46 -52.20
N ASP A 80 21.10 -47.78 -53.44
CA ASP A 80 20.16 -46.99 -54.25
C ASP A 80 19.05 -47.89 -54.80
N ASP A 81 17.80 -47.44 -54.75
CA ASP A 81 16.62 -48.17 -55.23
C ASP A 81 16.56 -49.65 -54.76
N SER A 82 17.00 -49.93 -53.53
CA SER A 82 17.34 -51.29 -53.07
C SER A 82 16.75 -51.65 -51.70
N THR A 83 16.77 -52.94 -51.38
CA THR A 83 16.36 -53.47 -50.08
C THR A 83 17.49 -54.31 -49.48
N VAL A 84 17.84 -54.05 -48.21
CA VAL A 84 18.75 -54.87 -47.40
C VAL A 84 18.01 -55.32 -46.15
N ASN A 85 17.81 -56.63 -45.97
CA ASN A 85 16.90 -57.16 -44.95
C ASN A 85 17.48 -58.39 -44.25
N ALA A 86 17.40 -58.40 -42.91
CA ALA A 86 17.57 -59.58 -42.08
C ALA A 86 16.25 -59.89 -41.35
N ASN A 87 15.71 -61.11 -41.52
CA ASN A 87 14.44 -61.49 -40.93
C ASN A 87 14.50 -62.87 -40.27
N THR A 88 14.11 -62.96 -39.01
CA THR A 88 13.97 -64.25 -38.29
C THR A 88 12.66 -64.33 -37.50
N ALA A 89 12.02 -65.50 -37.50
CA ALA A 89 10.85 -65.73 -36.66
C ALA A 89 11.19 -65.84 -35.15
N SER A 90 12.41 -66.26 -34.82
CA SER A 90 12.90 -66.40 -33.44
C SER A 90 14.43 -66.45 -33.44
N GLY A 91 15.06 -65.42 -32.92
CA GLY A 91 16.53 -65.28 -32.92
C GLY A 91 16.90 -63.82 -33.16
N GLU A 92 18.18 -63.58 -33.41
CA GLU A 92 18.70 -62.25 -33.73
C GLU A 92 18.57 -61.99 -35.23
N ALA A 93 18.13 -60.79 -35.60
CA ALA A 93 18.25 -60.25 -36.95
C ALA A 93 19.17 -59.03 -36.87
N ASN A 94 20.24 -59.02 -37.65
CA ASN A 94 21.16 -57.90 -37.70
C ASN A 94 21.52 -57.49 -39.13
N VAL A 95 21.60 -56.18 -39.34
CA VAL A 95 22.20 -55.57 -40.53
C VAL A 95 23.34 -54.67 -40.09
N ASP A 96 24.56 -55.09 -40.40
CA ASP A 96 25.78 -54.39 -40.04
C ASP A 96 26.43 -53.82 -41.30
N MET A 97 26.77 -52.54 -41.28
CA MET A 97 27.40 -51.84 -42.39
C MET A 97 28.60 -51.02 -41.91
N THR A 98 29.78 -51.31 -42.44
CA THR A 98 31.00 -50.55 -42.10
C THR A 98 31.68 -50.00 -43.35
N ALA A 99 31.70 -48.68 -43.48
CA ALA A 99 32.51 -47.94 -44.46
C ALA A 99 33.72 -47.31 -43.78
N THR A 100 34.90 -47.94 -43.85
CA THR A 100 36.05 -47.55 -42.99
C THR A 100 36.53 -46.11 -43.18
N ASN A 101 36.53 -45.58 -44.41
CA ASN A 101 37.18 -44.30 -44.72
C ASN A 101 36.23 -43.21 -45.21
N LEU A 102 35.13 -43.58 -45.87
CA LEU A 102 34.22 -42.63 -46.51
C LEU A 102 32.80 -42.83 -45.97
N ASP A 103 31.83 -42.96 -46.86
CA ASP A 103 30.43 -42.66 -46.58
C ASP A 103 29.57 -43.92 -46.62
N ILE A 104 28.48 -43.91 -45.87
CA ILE A 104 27.33 -44.80 -46.10
C ILE A 104 26.21 -43.93 -46.65
N THR A 105 25.71 -44.25 -47.84
CA THR A 105 24.57 -43.55 -48.47
C THR A 105 23.44 -44.54 -48.70
N VAL A 106 22.24 -44.21 -48.22
CA VAL A 106 21.00 -44.98 -48.45
C VAL A 106 19.99 -44.05 -49.12
N SER A 107 19.66 -44.33 -50.38
CA SER A 107 18.79 -43.49 -51.22
C SER A 107 17.64 -44.32 -51.79
N ASN A 108 16.40 -43.86 -51.61
CA ASN A 108 15.17 -44.56 -51.99
C ASN A 108 15.19 -46.07 -51.70
N SER A 109 15.71 -46.42 -50.51
CA SER A 109 16.07 -47.79 -50.15
C SER A 109 15.58 -48.14 -48.74
N GLN A 110 15.45 -49.44 -48.47
CA GLN A 110 14.96 -49.96 -47.19
C GLN A 110 16.02 -50.83 -46.53
N ILE A 111 16.34 -50.53 -45.28
CA ILE A 111 17.22 -51.33 -44.42
C ILE A 111 16.38 -51.86 -43.26
N GLU A 112 16.23 -53.18 -43.16
CA GLU A 112 15.30 -53.81 -42.22
C GLU A 112 15.98 -54.91 -41.40
N ALA A 113 15.69 -54.96 -40.10
CA ALA A 113 16.04 -56.07 -39.23
C ALA A 113 14.86 -56.47 -38.33
N PHE A 114 14.20 -57.58 -38.65
CA PHE A 114 12.97 -58.02 -37.99
C PHE A 114 13.08 -59.37 -37.27
N THR A 115 12.59 -59.43 -36.04
CA THR A 115 12.63 -60.58 -35.12
C THR A 115 11.24 -60.92 -34.54
N GLY A 116 10.72 -62.10 -34.87
CA GLY A 116 9.37 -62.50 -34.44
C GLY A 116 9.18 -62.68 -32.92
N THR A 117 10.23 -62.99 -32.14
CA THR A 117 10.27 -62.95 -30.67
C THR A 117 11.72 -62.97 -30.14
N ASN A 118 12.06 -62.07 -29.20
CA ASN A 118 13.34 -61.94 -28.48
C ASN A 118 14.55 -61.44 -29.32
N ALA A 119 14.86 -60.15 -29.23
CA ALA A 119 16.18 -59.61 -29.54
C ALA A 119 16.66 -58.72 -28.38
N PRO A 120 17.75 -59.06 -27.67
CA PRO A 120 18.37 -58.18 -26.68
C PRO A 120 19.63 -57.46 -27.23
N TYR A 121 19.69 -57.19 -28.53
CA TYR A 121 20.90 -56.69 -29.20
C TYR A 121 20.59 -55.62 -30.25
N LEU A 122 21.63 -54.84 -30.58
CA LEU A 122 21.71 -53.97 -31.76
C LEU A 122 21.26 -54.74 -33.00
N ALA A 123 20.24 -54.24 -33.69
CA ALA A 123 19.67 -54.87 -34.88
C ALA A 123 20.13 -54.19 -36.17
N ILE A 124 20.44 -52.89 -36.13
CA ILE A 124 21.08 -52.21 -37.27
C ILE A 124 22.24 -51.38 -36.76
N GLU A 125 23.44 -51.64 -37.28
CA GLU A 125 24.64 -50.84 -37.02
C GLU A 125 25.19 -50.28 -38.33
N MET A 126 25.38 -48.97 -38.38
CA MET A 126 26.04 -48.30 -39.50
C MET A 126 27.22 -47.49 -38.98
N THR A 127 28.43 -47.80 -39.44
CA THR A 127 29.66 -47.07 -39.09
C THR A 127 30.34 -46.52 -40.34
N ALA A 128 30.39 -45.19 -40.48
CA ALA A 128 31.06 -44.50 -41.57
C ALA A 128 32.30 -43.72 -41.10
N GLY A 129 33.38 -43.79 -41.88
CA GLY A 129 34.60 -43.02 -41.64
C GLY A 129 34.44 -41.52 -41.86
N ARG A 130 33.43 -41.11 -42.64
CA ARG A 130 33.07 -39.71 -42.89
C ARG A 130 31.58 -39.48 -42.65
N ASP A 131 30.70 -39.64 -43.65
CA ASP A 131 29.28 -39.27 -43.50
C ASP A 131 28.34 -40.48 -43.54
N ILE A 132 27.22 -40.42 -42.82
CA ILE A 132 26.06 -41.29 -43.06
C ILE A 132 24.95 -40.39 -43.63
N LEU A 133 24.46 -40.69 -44.82
CA LEU A 133 23.34 -39.98 -45.45
C LEU A 133 22.21 -40.97 -45.75
N ILE A 134 21.04 -40.73 -45.16
CA ILE A 134 19.82 -41.48 -45.45
C ILE A 134 18.85 -40.50 -46.09
N ASP A 135 18.52 -40.70 -47.36
CA ASP A 135 17.73 -39.73 -48.12
C ASP A 135 16.66 -40.36 -49.04
N THR A 136 15.84 -39.50 -49.63
CA THR A 136 14.97 -39.84 -50.78
C THR A 136 13.95 -40.95 -50.49
N ASN A 137 13.15 -40.82 -49.43
CA ASN A 137 12.18 -41.81 -48.93
C ASN A 137 12.83 -43.14 -48.49
N SER A 138 14.06 -43.08 -47.99
CA SER A 138 14.70 -44.26 -47.40
C SER A 138 14.22 -44.52 -45.98
N THR A 139 14.18 -45.79 -45.59
CA THR A 139 13.81 -46.22 -44.25
C THR A 139 14.89 -47.11 -43.64
N VAL A 140 15.15 -46.92 -42.34
CA VAL A 140 15.97 -47.81 -41.51
C VAL A 140 15.09 -48.27 -40.36
N GLU A 141 14.72 -49.56 -40.35
CA GLU A 141 13.61 -50.05 -39.52
C GLU A 141 13.93 -51.34 -38.76
N THR A 142 13.55 -51.40 -37.49
CA THR A 142 13.61 -52.60 -36.65
C THR A 142 12.32 -52.80 -35.85
N ASP A 143 11.99 -54.04 -35.50
CA ASP A 143 10.80 -54.34 -34.68
C ASP A 143 11.08 -54.44 -33.17
N ILE A 144 12.31 -54.75 -32.76
CA ILE A 144 12.66 -54.91 -31.35
C ILE A 144 14.02 -54.31 -31.00
N GLY A 145 15.02 -54.48 -31.86
CA GLY A 145 16.42 -54.18 -31.54
C GLY A 145 16.86 -52.75 -31.82
N ASP A 146 17.96 -52.35 -31.21
CA ASP A 146 18.46 -50.98 -31.26
C ASP A 146 19.01 -50.62 -32.66
N ILE A 147 18.96 -49.33 -32.99
CA ILE A 147 19.58 -48.77 -34.20
C ILE A 147 20.74 -47.86 -33.78
N LEU A 148 21.94 -48.12 -34.26
CA LEU A 148 23.15 -47.34 -33.97
C LEU A 148 23.81 -46.83 -35.26
N LEU A 149 23.88 -45.50 -35.40
CA LEU A 149 24.56 -44.82 -36.50
C LEU A 149 25.76 -44.05 -35.96
N THR A 150 26.96 -44.34 -36.45
CA THR A 150 28.20 -43.66 -36.07
C THR A 150 28.92 -43.08 -37.30
N ALA A 151 29.06 -41.76 -37.36
CA ALA A 151 29.74 -41.06 -38.45
C ALA A 151 31.02 -40.34 -37.97
N GLY A 152 32.07 -40.42 -38.78
CA GLY A 152 33.32 -39.70 -38.56
C GLY A 152 33.25 -38.20 -38.83
N ASN A 153 32.15 -37.71 -39.39
CA ASN A 153 31.86 -36.31 -39.67
C ASN A 153 30.35 -36.04 -39.43
N ASP A 154 29.47 -36.19 -40.42
CA ASP A 154 28.05 -35.83 -40.30
C ASP A 154 27.10 -37.04 -40.42
N ILE A 155 25.94 -36.99 -39.75
CA ILE A 155 24.77 -37.83 -40.04
C ILE A 155 23.68 -36.93 -40.61
N GLY A 156 23.16 -37.24 -41.80
CA GLY A 156 22.10 -36.47 -42.44
C GLY A 156 20.88 -37.33 -42.78
N LEU A 157 19.71 -36.91 -42.30
CA LEU A 157 18.41 -37.48 -42.66
C LEU A 157 17.67 -36.46 -43.55
N VAL A 158 17.23 -36.89 -44.74
CA VAL A 158 16.61 -36.00 -45.74
C VAL A 158 15.45 -36.68 -46.47
N ASN A 159 14.21 -36.37 -46.08
CA ASN A 159 13.01 -37.12 -46.50
C ASN A 159 13.19 -38.61 -46.18
N SER A 160 13.53 -38.95 -44.95
CA SER A 160 13.84 -40.31 -44.50
C SER A 160 13.39 -40.58 -43.08
N GLU A 161 13.23 -41.86 -42.77
CA GLU A 161 12.68 -42.33 -41.50
C GLU A 161 13.63 -43.34 -40.85
N ILE A 162 13.88 -43.19 -39.55
CA ILE A 162 14.52 -44.21 -38.70
C ILE A 162 13.50 -44.65 -37.66
N ILE A 163 13.16 -45.93 -37.64
CA ILE A 163 12.06 -46.46 -36.84
C ILE A 163 12.52 -47.69 -36.06
N SER A 164 12.27 -47.70 -34.75
CA SER A 164 12.38 -48.91 -33.93
C SER A 164 11.15 -49.08 -33.06
N ASP A 165 10.44 -50.20 -33.18
CA ASP A 165 9.22 -50.42 -32.39
C ASP A 165 9.49 -50.44 -30.87
N THR A 166 10.59 -51.03 -30.41
CA THR A 166 10.93 -51.09 -28.96
C THR A 166 12.40 -50.87 -28.61
N GLY A 167 13.28 -50.73 -29.60
CA GLY A 167 14.72 -50.56 -29.39
C GLY A 167 15.12 -49.09 -29.27
N ASP A 168 16.26 -48.84 -28.65
CA ASP A 168 16.81 -47.49 -28.56
C ASP A 168 17.36 -47.06 -29.94
N ILE A 169 17.35 -45.76 -30.20
CA ILE A 169 17.93 -45.17 -31.41
C ILE A 169 19.06 -44.24 -30.99
N GLU A 170 20.30 -44.56 -31.38
CA GLU A 170 21.51 -43.80 -31.07
C GLU A 170 22.21 -43.30 -32.34
N LEU A 171 22.37 -41.97 -32.45
CA LEU A 171 23.09 -41.30 -33.53
C LEU A 171 24.29 -40.56 -32.94
N SER A 172 25.50 -40.88 -33.44
CA SER A 172 26.75 -40.28 -32.98
C SER A 172 27.58 -39.76 -34.14
N ALA A 173 27.74 -38.44 -34.21
CA ALA A 173 28.51 -37.75 -35.24
C ALA A 173 29.61 -36.90 -34.59
N LYS A 174 30.79 -36.85 -35.20
CA LYS A 174 31.85 -35.93 -34.73
C LYS A 174 31.54 -34.47 -35.03
N ASN A 175 30.68 -34.22 -36.01
CA ASN A 175 30.22 -32.90 -36.39
C ASN A 175 28.69 -32.88 -36.25
N ASN A 176 27.92 -32.71 -37.33
CA ASN A 176 26.49 -32.42 -37.23
C ASN A 176 25.61 -33.67 -37.34
N ILE A 177 24.41 -33.55 -36.79
CA ILE A 177 23.29 -34.45 -37.03
C ILE A 177 22.12 -33.59 -37.56
N ASP A 178 21.73 -33.81 -38.81
CA ASP A 178 20.56 -33.17 -39.43
C ASP A 178 19.39 -34.17 -39.39
N ILE A 179 18.31 -33.82 -38.68
CA ILE A 179 17.20 -34.71 -38.36
C ILE A 179 16.03 -34.48 -39.31
N ASP A 180 15.42 -35.57 -39.77
CA ASP A 180 14.12 -35.58 -40.41
C ASP A 180 13.12 -36.28 -39.50
N TYR A 181 12.97 -37.61 -39.58
CA TYR A 181 12.04 -38.36 -38.72
C TYR A 181 12.70 -39.53 -38.00
N ILE A 182 12.56 -39.57 -36.69
CA ILE A 182 12.96 -40.68 -35.80
C ILE A 182 11.77 -41.09 -34.94
N GLU A 183 11.46 -42.39 -34.90
CA GLU A 183 10.37 -42.93 -34.07
C GLU A 183 10.81 -44.17 -33.29
N THR A 184 10.60 -44.14 -31.97
CA THR A 184 10.68 -45.32 -31.12
C THR A 184 9.76 -45.23 -29.90
N ASN A 185 9.38 -46.37 -29.31
CA ASN A 185 8.75 -46.40 -27.98
C ASN A 185 9.78 -46.45 -26.82
N ALA A 186 11.08 -46.37 -27.13
CA ALA A 186 12.20 -46.38 -26.19
C ALA A 186 12.97 -45.04 -26.24
N ASP A 187 14.28 -45.07 -26.04
CA ASP A 187 15.08 -43.85 -25.86
C ASP A 187 15.75 -43.41 -27.16
N VAL A 188 15.83 -42.10 -27.39
CA VAL A 188 16.54 -41.48 -28.50
C VAL A 188 17.75 -40.73 -27.96
N THR A 189 18.95 -41.13 -28.38
CA THR A 189 20.21 -40.48 -28.00
C THR A 189 20.90 -39.87 -29.21
N LEU A 190 21.09 -38.54 -29.20
CA LEU A 190 21.76 -37.80 -30.26
C LEU A 190 23.02 -37.15 -29.71
N THR A 191 24.18 -37.53 -30.24
CA THR A 191 25.48 -36.92 -29.88
C THR A 191 26.12 -36.30 -31.11
N ALA A 192 25.88 -35.01 -31.31
CA ALA A 192 26.71 -34.17 -32.17
C ALA A 192 27.97 -33.76 -31.38
N ASP A 193 29.09 -33.56 -32.08
CA ASP A 193 30.40 -33.27 -31.45
C ASP A 193 30.95 -34.41 -30.56
N SER A 194 30.81 -35.67 -30.99
CA SER A 194 31.26 -36.84 -30.21
C SER A 194 32.77 -36.89 -29.95
N ASP A 195 33.58 -36.12 -30.70
CA ASP A 195 35.02 -35.97 -30.48
C ASP A 195 35.40 -34.71 -29.67
N SER A 196 34.40 -33.93 -29.22
CA SER A 196 34.56 -32.69 -28.47
C SER A 196 35.39 -31.63 -29.21
N SER A 197 35.19 -31.50 -30.52
CA SER A 197 35.86 -30.51 -31.37
C SER A 197 35.31 -29.08 -31.22
N GLY A 198 34.10 -28.94 -30.68
CA GLY A 198 33.40 -27.68 -30.51
C GLY A 198 32.63 -27.22 -31.76
N LEU A 199 32.28 -28.14 -32.66
CA LEU A 199 31.66 -27.79 -33.96
C LEU A 199 30.28 -28.40 -34.19
N GLY A 200 29.96 -29.55 -33.60
CA GLY A 200 28.72 -30.27 -33.90
C GLY A 200 27.44 -29.58 -33.44
N ALA A 201 26.42 -29.58 -34.30
CA ALA A 201 25.05 -29.16 -34.01
C ALA A 201 24.05 -30.30 -34.30
N VAL A 202 22.88 -30.22 -33.65
CA VAL A 202 21.69 -31.02 -34.03
C VAL A 202 20.67 -30.06 -34.63
N THR A 203 20.27 -30.28 -35.88
CA THR A 203 19.39 -29.36 -36.62
C THR A 203 18.14 -30.05 -37.17
N ASP A 204 17.03 -29.32 -37.19
CA ASP A 204 15.83 -29.72 -37.92
C ASP A 204 16.03 -29.53 -39.43
N ASN A 205 15.68 -30.55 -40.21
CA ASN A 205 15.74 -30.58 -41.66
C ASN A 205 14.38 -30.87 -42.34
N ASN A 206 13.27 -30.94 -41.61
CA ASN A 206 11.94 -31.21 -42.17
C ASN A 206 10.90 -30.09 -41.93
N GLY A 207 11.26 -29.02 -41.21
CA GLY A 207 10.41 -27.85 -41.04
C GLY A 207 9.49 -28.02 -39.82
N ASP A 208 8.22 -27.61 -39.93
CA ASP A 208 7.30 -27.67 -38.77
C ASP A 208 6.74 -29.09 -38.49
N ASP A 209 7.29 -30.13 -39.14
CA ASP A 209 6.83 -31.51 -39.01
C ASP A 209 7.56 -32.19 -37.83
N THR A 210 6.92 -33.16 -37.16
CA THR A 210 7.55 -33.83 -36.00
C THR A 210 8.89 -34.46 -36.39
N ASN A 211 9.95 -34.14 -35.64
CA ASN A 211 11.27 -34.73 -35.85
C ASN A 211 11.47 -36.04 -35.11
N ILE A 212 11.03 -36.09 -33.84
CA ILE A 212 11.40 -37.17 -32.92
C ILE A 212 10.18 -37.59 -32.11
N VAL A 213 9.85 -38.88 -32.16
CA VAL A 213 8.89 -39.55 -31.29
C VAL A 213 9.64 -40.58 -30.44
N GLY A 214 9.50 -40.49 -29.12
CA GLY A 214 10.32 -41.26 -28.18
C GLY A 214 9.80 -41.21 -26.75
N ARG A 215 10.37 -42.01 -25.85
CA ARG A 215 10.14 -41.85 -24.41
C ARG A 215 11.09 -40.80 -23.82
N ASP A 216 12.38 -41.08 -23.88
CA ASP A 216 13.43 -40.21 -23.36
C ASP A 216 14.26 -39.65 -24.52
N LEU A 217 14.43 -38.33 -24.56
CA LEU A 217 15.28 -37.64 -25.53
C LEU A 217 16.53 -37.10 -24.84
N ILE A 218 17.69 -37.63 -25.23
CA ILE A 218 19.00 -37.24 -24.68
C ILE A 218 19.84 -36.65 -25.82
N ILE A 219 20.10 -35.35 -25.76
CA ILE A 219 20.82 -34.63 -26.82
C ILE A 219 22.07 -33.93 -26.28
N SER A 220 23.19 -34.09 -26.97
CA SER A 220 24.41 -33.31 -26.75
C SER A 220 24.91 -32.72 -28.06
N ALA A 221 25.28 -31.44 -28.02
CA ALA A 221 25.90 -30.71 -29.14
C ALA A 221 26.86 -29.63 -28.62
N ALA A 222 27.61 -28.99 -29.52
CA ALA A 222 28.47 -27.85 -29.22
C ALA A 222 27.93 -26.52 -29.74
N THR A 223 27.36 -26.52 -30.95
CA THR A 223 26.99 -25.29 -31.66
C THR A 223 25.49 -25.16 -31.93
N GLY A 224 24.66 -25.77 -31.09
CA GLY A 224 23.21 -25.60 -31.05
C GLY A 224 22.43 -26.90 -31.15
N ILE A 225 21.22 -26.89 -30.59
CA ILE A 225 20.20 -27.93 -30.70
C ILE A 225 18.93 -27.23 -31.15
N GLY A 226 18.45 -27.52 -32.37
CA GLY A 226 17.30 -26.81 -32.96
C GLY A 226 17.54 -25.30 -33.14
N SER A 227 18.79 -24.83 -33.20
CA SER A 227 19.01 -23.37 -33.16
C SER A 227 18.54 -22.69 -34.46
N GLY A 228 17.59 -21.78 -34.33
CA GLY A 228 16.97 -21.04 -35.44
C GLY A 228 15.83 -21.78 -36.14
N ASN A 229 15.64 -23.07 -35.86
CA ASN A 229 14.45 -23.86 -36.18
C ASN A 229 14.34 -24.97 -35.12
N SER A 230 13.34 -24.85 -34.23
CA SER A 230 13.14 -25.78 -33.10
C SER A 230 13.13 -27.23 -33.57
N LEU A 231 13.50 -28.16 -32.68
CA LEU A 231 13.16 -29.56 -32.91
C LEU A 231 11.73 -29.82 -32.46
N GLU A 232 10.85 -30.20 -33.37
CA GLU A 232 9.49 -30.66 -33.06
C GLU A 232 9.54 -32.09 -32.52
N THR A 233 9.01 -32.30 -31.31
CA THR A 233 9.16 -33.57 -30.60
C THR A 233 7.82 -34.09 -30.06
N GLU A 234 7.71 -35.40 -29.83
CA GLU A 234 6.68 -36.05 -29.02
C GLU A 234 7.39 -36.98 -28.05
N VAL A 235 7.93 -36.41 -26.97
CA VAL A 235 8.73 -37.12 -25.96
C VAL A 235 8.24 -36.84 -24.55
N ASP A 236 8.36 -37.83 -23.67
CA ASP A 236 7.97 -37.71 -22.27
C ASP A 236 9.03 -36.94 -21.45
N ASN A 237 10.31 -37.20 -21.74
CA ASN A 237 11.44 -36.73 -20.94
C ASN A 237 12.55 -36.10 -21.81
N LEU A 238 13.14 -34.99 -21.36
CA LEU A 238 14.23 -34.27 -22.06
C LEU A 238 15.48 -34.05 -21.18
N GLU A 239 16.63 -34.45 -21.71
CA GLU A 239 17.97 -34.02 -21.29
C GLU A 239 18.69 -33.40 -22.51
N ALA A 240 19.15 -32.15 -22.39
CA ALA A 240 19.82 -31.45 -23.49
C ALA A 240 21.03 -30.65 -23.02
N THR A 241 22.18 -30.81 -23.67
CA THR A 241 23.39 -30.04 -23.36
C THR A 241 24.00 -29.43 -24.63
N ASN A 242 24.20 -28.11 -24.61
CA ASN A 242 24.91 -27.38 -25.65
C ASN A 242 26.14 -26.66 -25.03
N THR A 243 27.34 -26.88 -25.57
CA THR A 243 28.58 -26.51 -24.86
C THR A 243 29.23 -25.19 -25.27
N ASP A 244 29.12 -24.72 -26.52
CA ASP A 244 29.98 -23.64 -27.04
C ASP A 244 29.24 -22.40 -27.56
N ALA A 245 28.19 -22.54 -28.39
CA ALA A 245 27.47 -21.40 -28.97
C ALA A 245 26.02 -21.74 -29.39
N ASN A 246 25.23 -20.71 -29.70
CA ASN A 246 23.84 -20.82 -30.21
C ASN A 246 22.86 -21.41 -29.19
N ASN A 247 21.61 -21.63 -29.61
CA ASN A 247 20.49 -21.92 -28.72
C ASN A 247 20.22 -23.42 -28.54
N ILE A 248 19.42 -23.74 -27.53
CA ILE A 248 18.64 -24.98 -27.43
C ILE A 248 17.18 -24.59 -27.67
N GLU A 249 16.55 -25.10 -28.70
CA GLU A 249 15.15 -24.80 -29.08
C GLU A 249 14.39 -26.13 -29.30
N ILE A 250 13.36 -26.39 -28.49
CA ILE A 250 12.56 -27.63 -28.51
C ILE A 250 11.07 -27.27 -28.46
N ASP A 251 10.29 -27.84 -29.38
CA ASP A 251 8.84 -27.71 -29.44
C ASP A 251 8.19 -29.10 -29.24
N ASN A 252 7.84 -29.45 -27.99
CA ASN A 252 7.29 -30.75 -27.65
C ASN A 252 5.75 -30.76 -27.71
N THR A 253 5.19 -31.70 -28.47
CA THR A 253 3.78 -32.03 -28.46
C THR A 253 3.48 -32.91 -27.23
N GLY A 254 2.50 -32.50 -26.40
CA GLY A 254 2.15 -33.22 -25.18
C GLY A 254 2.76 -32.64 -23.91
N ALA A 255 2.95 -33.51 -22.91
CA ALA A 255 3.56 -33.17 -21.63
C ALA A 255 5.08 -33.37 -21.72
N LEU A 256 5.86 -32.59 -20.97
CA LEU A 256 7.32 -32.71 -20.98
C LEU A 256 7.89 -32.67 -19.58
N THR A 257 8.83 -33.57 -19.29
CA THR A 257 9.61 -33.56 -18.06
C THR A 257 11.08 -33.30 -18.36
N ILE A 258 11.65 -32.24 -17.82
CA ILE A 258 13.10 -32.02 -17.82
C ILE A 258 13.70 -32.86 -16.69
N PHE A 259 14.54 -33.83 -17.04
CA PHE A 259 15.03 -34.87 -16.12
C PHE A 259 16.54 -35.08 -16.23
N GLY A 260 17.07 -36.01 -15.45
CA GLY A 260 18.43 -36.51 -15.61
C GLY A 260 19.45 -35.42 -15.30
N LYS A 261 20.24 -35.04 -16.30
CA LYS A 261 21.13 -33.88 -16.16
C LYS A 261 20.39 -32.55 -16.40
N GLY A 262 19.17 -32.51 -16.91
CA GLY A 262 18.42 -31.29 -17.19
C GLY A 262 18.80 -30.64 -18.52
N VAL A 263 18.50 -29.35 -18.68
CA VAL A 263 18.77 -28.60 -19.93
C VAL A 263 19.82 -27.52 -19.68
N ARG A 264 20.97 -27.60 -20.37
CA ARG A 264 22.09 -26.69 -20.15
C ARG A 264 22.62 -26.10 -21.43
N ASN A 265 22.55 -24.78 -21.55
CA ASN A 265 23.23 -24.04 -22.61
C ASN A 265 24.45 -23.30 -22.03
N LEU A 266 25.61 -23.94 -22.15
CA LEU A 266 26.90 -23.45 -21.66
C LEU A 266 27.61 -22.53 -22.67
N GLY A 267 27.06 -22.41 -23.88
CA GLY A 267 27.60 -21.56 -24.97
C GLY A 267 27.14 -20.11 -24.97
N GLY A 268 26.24 -19.75 -24.05
CA GLY A 268 25.72 -18.39 -23.89
C GLY A 268 24.58 -17.99 -24.84
N GLY A 269 24.00 -18.95 -25.56
CA GLY A 269 22.73 -18.76 -26.26
C GLY A 269 21.52 -19.02 -25.36
N ASN A 270 20.33 -18.92 -25.94
CA ASN A 270 19.07 -19.08 -25.23
C ASN A 270 18.71 -20.55 -25.02
N ILE A 271 17.84 -20.81 -24.04
CA ILE A 271 17.06 -22.04 -23.93
C ILE A 271 15.61 -21.66 -24.19
N ILE A 272 15.00 -22.27 -25.19
CA ILE A 272 13.61 -22.03 -25.61
C ILE A 272 12.92 -23.39 -25.63
N ILE A 273 11.96 -23.60 -24.73
CA ILE A 273 11.20 -24.85 -24.66
C ILE A 273 9.73 -24.51 -24.69
N ASN A 274 9.06 -24.92 -25.77
CA ASN A 274 7.62 -24.91 -25.86
C ASN A 274 7.10 -26.32 -25.63
N THR A 275 6.09 -26.47 -24.78
CA THR A 275 5.36 -27.73 -24.63
C THR A 275 3.87 -27.47 -24.55
N PHE A 276 3.06 -28.47 -24.91
CA PHE A 276 1.62 -28.30 -24.93
C PHE A 276 1.07 -28.15 -23.49
N SER A 277 1.21 -29.16 -22.64
CA SER A 277 0.93 -29.10 -21.19
C SER A 277 0.99 -30.51 -20.57
N PRO A 278 1.45 -30.66 -19.32
CA PRO A 278 2.20 -29.69 -18.51
C PRO A 278 3.73 -29.77 -18.77
N LEU A 279 4.48 -28.78 -18.25
CA LEU A 279 5.95 -28.81 -18.17
C LEU A 279 6.39 -29.08 -16.72
N TYR A 280 7.14 -30.16 -16.50
CA TYR A 280 7.78 -30.44 -15.22
C TYR A 280 9.29 -30.17 -15.29
N VAL A 281 9.80 -29.33 -14.40
CA VAL A 281 11.24 -29.08 -14.24
C VAL A 281 11.74 -29.86 -13.02
N GLU A 282 12.08 -31.13 -13.24
CA GLU A 282 12.60 -32.06 -12.21
C GLU A 282 14.14 -32.03 -12.12
N SER A 283 14.79 -31.29 -13.02
CA SER A 283 16.24 -31.16 -13.10
C SER A 283 16.63 -29.78 -13.62
N VAL A 284 17.82 -29.33 -13.24
CA VAL A 284 18.31 -27.97 -13.51
C VAL A 284 18.16 -27.51 -14.97
N VAL A 285 17.72 -26.27 -15.13
CA VAL A 285 17.74 -25.52 -16.40
C VAL A 285 18.73 -24.37 -16.25
N THR A 286 19.78 -24.32 -17.07
CA THR A 286 20.80 -23.26 -16.93
C THR A 286 21.29 -22.72 -18.26
N ALA A 287 21.24 -21.39 -18.40
CA ALA A 287 21.90 -20.64 -19.45
C ALA A 287 23.02 -19.78 -18.84
N VAL A 288 24.17 -19.67 -19.53
CA VAL A 288 25.29 -18.83 -19.07
C VAL A 288 25.39 -17.53 -19.87
N GLY A 289 26.19 -16.58 -19.39
CA GLY A 289 26.38 -15.30 -20.08
C GLY A 289 25.06 -14.56 -20.29
N LEU A 290 24.80 -14.12 -21.53
CA LEU A 290 23.59 -13.38 -21.91
C LEU A 290 22.39 -14.28 -22.29
N GLY A 291 22.52 -15.60 -22.12
CA GLY A 291 21.51 -16.57 -22.56
C GLY A 291 20.21 -16.44 -21.77
N ASN A 292 19.10 -16.20 -22.46
CA ASN A 292 17.77 -16.16 -21.85
C ASN A 292 17.21 -17.58 -21.69
N ILE A 293 16.33 -17.77 -20.73
CA ILE A 293 15.55 -18.99 -20.56
C ILE A 293 14.09 -18.64 -20.79
N TYR A 294 13.46 -19.30 -21.75
CA TYR A 294 12.05 -19.15 -22.08
C TYR A 294 11.37 -20.53 -22.01
N LEU A 295 10.54 -20.74 -21.00
CA LEU A 295 9.78 -21.98 -20.82
C LEU A 295 8.28 -21.68 -20.95
N ASN A 296 7.61 -22.39 -21.84
CA ASN A 296 6.24 -22.06 -22.24
C ASN A 296 5.35 -23.31 -22.31
N ALA A 297 4.40 -23.43 -21.37
CA ALA A 297 3.33 -24.42 -21.39
C ALA A 297 2.04 -23.77 -21.89
N HIS A 298 1.87 -23.68 -23.21
CA HIS A 298 0.99 -22.69 -23.85
C HIS A 298 -0.49 -23.09 -23.97
N ASN A 299 -0.87 -24.31 -23.62
CA ASN A 299 -2.27 -24.72 -23.69
C ASN A 299 -3.09 -24.13 -22.53
N ALA A 300 -4.41 -24.02 -22.66
CA ALA A 300 -5.26 -23.33 -21.65
C ALA A 300 -5.28 -24.00 -20.25
N ASP A 301 -4.78 -25.24 -20.17
CA ASP A 301 -4.56 -26.00 -18.93
C ASP A 301 -3.05 -26.26 -18.70
N GLY A 302 -2.20 -25.43 -19.29
CA GLY A 302 -0.74 -25.48 -19.28
C GLY A 302 -0.16 -25.07 -17.95
N ASP A 303 0.22 -26.06 -17.12
CA ASP A 303 0.97 -25.78 -15.91
C ASP A 303 2.48 -25.84 -16.17
N ILE A 304 3.23 -24.98 -15.50
CA ILE A 304 4.68 -25.15 -15.30
C ILE A 304 4.89 -25.48 -13.83
N VAL A 305 5.56 -26.59 -13.55
CA VAL A 305 5.89 -27.02 -12.19
C VAL A 305 7.39 -27.11 -12.02
N VAL A 306 7.94 -26.34 -11.08
CA VAL A 306 9.37 -26.18 -10.87
C VAL A 306 9.81 -26.84 -9.56
N ARG A 307 10.64 -27.89 -9.68
CA ARG A 307 11.17 -28.69 -8.55
C ARG A 307 12.67 -28.62 -8.40
N ASP A 308 13.37 -28.11 -9.40
CA ASP A 308 14.82 -27.86 -9.40
C ASP A 308 15.14 -26.48 -10.00
N LEU A 309 16.38 -26.05 -9.86
CA LEU A 309 16.83 -24.70 -10.19
C LEU A 309 16.68 -24.36 -11.68
N ILE A 310 16.07 -23.21 -11.95
CA ILE A 310 16.15 -22.50 -13.22
C ILE A 310 17.07 -21.29 -13.02
N SER A 311 18.17 -21.20 -13.78
CA SER A 311 19.14 -20.12 -13.58
C SER A 311 19.73 -19.55 -14.86
N SER A 312 19.76 -18.22 -14.94
CA SER A 312 20.55 -17.47 -15.90
C SER A 312 21.54 -16.54 -15.21
N VAL A 313 22.62 -16.19 -15.91
CA VAL A 313 23.59 -15.21 -15.43
C VAL A 313 23.09 -13.80 -15.71
N ASP A 314 23.17 -13.35 -16.96
CA ASP A 314 22.76 -12.00 -17.36
C ASP A 314 21.51 -11.99 -18.26
N GLY A 315 21.00 -13.16 -18.65
CA GLY A 315 19.81 -13.29 -19.48
C GLY A 315 18.53 -13.32 -18.65
N ASN A 316 17.42 -12.97 -19.28
CA ASN A 316 16.10 -13.02 -18.66
C ASN A 316 15.64 -14.47 -18.48
N ILE A 317 14.78 -14.69 -17.49
CA ILE A 317 14.07 -15.94 -17.28
C ILE A 317 12.57 -15.65 -17.38
N ASP A 318 11.93 -16.20 -18.40
CA ASP A 318 10.50 -16.05 -18.65
C ASP A 318 9.82 -17.42 -18.56
N LEU A 319 8.91 -17.57 -17.60
CA LEU A 319 8.05 -18.74 -17.44
C LEU A 319 6.62 -18.33 -17.80
N ILE A 320 6.04 -18.99 -18.80
CA ILE A 320 4.69 -18.68 -19.30
C ILE A 320 3.82 -19.93 -19.22
N ALA A 321 2.83 -19.91 -18.34
CA ALA A 321 1.89 -21.00 -18.13
C ALA A 321 0.48 -20.59 -18.59
N GLY A 322 -0.14 -21.43 -19.41
CA GLY A 322 -1.53 -21.23 -19.80
C GLY A 322 -2.54 -21.48 -18.68
N ARG A 323 -2.12 -21.97 -17.51
CA ARG A 323 -2.92 -22.08 -16.29
C ARG A 323 -2.15 -21.66 -15.04
N ASP A 324 -1.31 -22.52 -14.46
CA ASP A 324 -0.62 -22.23 -13.20
C ASP A 324 0.91 -22.31 -13.32
N ILE A 325 1.62 -21.46 -12.58
CA ILE A 325 3.04 -21.67 -12.26
C ILE A 325 3.13 -22.09 -10.80
N ILE A 326 3.77 -23.24 -10.56
CA ILE A 326 3.93 -23.81 -9.22
C ILE A 326 5.42 -24.02 -8.96
N THR A 327 5.93 -23.48 -7.85
CA THR A 327 7.25 -23.83 -7.34
C THR A 327 7.08 -24.66 -6.07
N ASP A 328 7.44 -25.95 -6.15
CA ASP A 328 7.21 -26.94 -5.10
C ASP A 328 8.50 -27.72 -4.74
N GLY A 329 9.64 -27.02 -4.84
CA GLY A 329 11.03 -27.47 -4.77
C GLY A 329 11.36 -28.78 -4.03
N ALA A 330 12.38 -29.51 -4.52
CA ALA A 330 12.95 -30.65 -3.81
C ALA A 330 13.46 -30.29 -2.40
N TRP A 331 13.56 -31.28 -1.50
CA TRP A 331 13.81 -31.13 -0.07
C TRP A 331 15.11 -30.38 0.32
N GLY A 332 15.03 -29.25 1.04
CA GLY A 332 16.13 -28.63 1.82
C GLY A 332 16.17 -27.09 1.88
N ASP A 333 16.53 -26.49 3.03
CA ASP A 333 16.54 -25.02 3.24
C ASP A 333 17.36 -24.25 2.18
N GLY A 334 16.80 -23.17 1.64
CA GLY A 334 17.49 -22.24 0.72
C GLY A 334 17.60 -22.72 -0.73
N ILE A 335 16.64 -23.53 -1.19
CA ILE A 335 16.56 -23.95 -2.59
C ILE A 335 15.83 -22.86 -3.39
N THR A 336 16.61 -22.17 -4.22
CA THR A 336 16.10 -21.21 -5.20
C THR A 336 15.48 -21.94 -6.38
N ALA A 337 14.19 -21.72 -6.62
CA ALA A 337 13.50 -22.28 -7.78
C ALA A 337 13.90 -21.54 -9.06
N VAL A 338 13.96 -20.21 -8.99
CA VAL A 338 14.31 -19.36 -10.14
C VAL A 338 15.31 -18.30 -9.73
N GLN A 339 16.46 -18.24 -10.42
CA GLN A 339 17.54 -17.30 -10.10
C GLN A 339 18.14 -16.60 -11.31
N SER A 340 18.17 -15.27 -11.28
CA SER A 340 19.04 -14.45 -12.12
C SER A 340 20.23 -13.96 -11.29
N THR A 341 21.45 -14.33 -11.67
CA THR A 341 22.65 -14.01 -10.86
C THR A 341 23.34 -12.69 -11.25
N GLY A 342 22.90 -12.06 -12.33
CA GLY A 342 23.41 -10.81 -12.87
C GLY A 342 22.28 -9.84 -13.20
N LEU A 343 22.29 -9.26 -14.40
CA LEU A 343 21.38 -8.18 -14.82
C LEU A 343 20.01 -8.65 -15.37
N GLY A 344 19.82 -9.96 -15.55
CA GLY A 344 18.63 -10.50 -16.19
C GLY A 344 17.39 -10.37 -15.32
N ASN A 345 16.24 -10.07 -15.93
CA ASN A 345 14.95 -10.01 -15.24
C ASN A 345 14.33 -11.40 -15.09
N ILE A 346 13.46 -11.57 -14.10
CA ILE A 346 12.65 -12.78 -13.94
C ILE A 346 11.19 -12.40 -14.14
N THR A 347 10.52 -13.06 -15.09
CA THR A 347 9.09 -12.92 -15.35
C THR A 347 8.39 -14.26 -15.18
N LEU A 348 7.41 -14.34 -14.29
CA LEU A 348 6.48 -15.47 -14.21
C LEU A 348 5.10 -14.96 -14.63
N GLN A 349 4.52 -15.57 -15.66
CA GLN A 349 3.19 -15.23 -16.17
C GLN A 349 2.28 -16.45 -16.17
N ALA A 350 1.19 -16.40 -15.41
CA ALA A 350 0.19 -17.46 -15.35
C ALA A 350 -1.20 -16.92 -15.68
N VAL A 351 -1.97 -17.63 -16.50
CA VAL A 351 -3.36 -17.25 -16.79
C VAL A 351 -4.25 -17.35 -15.55
N ARG A 352 -3.87 -18.14 -14.54
CA ARG A 352 -4.64 -18.32 -13.31
C ARG A 352 -3.80 -18.04 -12.07
N ASP A 353 -2.99 -18.98 -11.60
CA ASP A 353 -2.31 -18.83 -10.31
C ASP A 353 -0.79 -18.89 -10.42
N ILE A 354 -0.10 -18.06 -9.63
CA ILE A 354 1.31 -18.26 -9.30
C ILE A 354 1.36 -18.70 -7.83
N LEU A 355 1.85 -19.91 -7.61
CA LEU A 355 1.88 -20.58 -6.32
C LEU A 355 3.34 -20.86 -5.95
N LEU A 356 3.90 -20.07 -5.04
CA LEU A 356 5.28 -20.21 -4.60
C LEU A 356 5.32 -20.86 -3.21
N GLY A 357 5.90 -22.06 -3.12
CA GLY A 357 5.97 -22.84 -1.87
C GLY A 357 4.66 -23.53 -1.46
N SER A 358 3.71 -23.77 -2.39
CA SER A 358 2.38 -24.34 -2.06
C SER A 358 1.84 -25.34 -3.11
N ASP A 359 0.95 -26.26 -2.70
CA ASP A 359 0.27 -27.25 -3.57
C ASP A 359 -1.06 -26.72 -4.14
N PRO A 360 -1.27 -26.68 -5.46
CA PRO A 360 -2.59 -26.37 -6.05
C PRO A 360 -3.69 -27.41 -5.73
N ALA A 361 -3.35 -28.68 -5.49
CA ALA A 361 -4.34 -29.75 -5.33
C ALA A 361 -4.93 -29.85 -3.93
N THR A 362 -4.24 -29.29 -2.93
CA THR A 362 -4.62 -29.42 -1.52
C THR A 362 -4.65 -28.10 -0.75
N TYR A 363 -4.05 -27.02 -1.27
CA TYR A 363 -3.62 -25.84 -0.50
C TYR A 363 -2.87 -26.24 0.80
N ALA A 364 -2.41 -27.49 0.87
CA ALA A 364 -1.71 -28.08 1.98
C ALA A 364 -0.24 -28.19 1.62
N ASN A 365 0.61 -28.15 2.64
CA ASN A 365 2.06 -28.08 2.54
C ASN A 365 2.62 -29.02 1.46
N ILE A 366 3.25 -28.48 0.42
CA ILE A 366 4.37 -29.20 -0.21
C ILE A 366 5.59 -28.78 0.59
N SER A 367 6.39 -29.76 0.99
CA SER A 367 7.51 -29.58 1.90
C SER A 367 8.74 -28.94 1.22
N GLY A 368 8.53 -28.03 0.27
CA GLY A 368 9.52 -27.49 -0.66
C GLY A 368 9.51 -25.97 -0.71
N TYR A 369 10.70 -25.37 -0.79
CA TYR A 369 10.91 -23.92 -0.88
C TYR A 369 10.77 -23.44 -2.34
N GLY A 370 10.25 -22.24 -2.53
CA GLY A 370 9.88 -21.70 -3.84
C GLY A 370 10.61 -20.42 -4.26
N ASP A 371 11.79 -20.15 -3.71
CA ASP A 371 12.40 -18.81 -3.76
C ASP A 371 12.63 -18.33 -5.19
N ILE A 372 12.30 -17.06 -5.41
CA ILE A 372 12.56 -16.31 -6.64
C ILE A 372 13.56 -15.22 -6.30
N TYR A 373 14.74 -15.29 -6.91
CA TYR A 373 15.85 -14.43 -6.54
C TYR A 373 16.47 -13.76 -7.76
N SER A 374 16.66 -12.45 -7.68
CA SER A 374 17.44 -11.69 -8.66
C SER A 374 18.57 -10.93 -7.98
N THR A 375 19.77 -10.96 -8.57
CA THR A 375 20.87 -10.11 -8.12
C THR A 375 20.61 -8.65 -8.47
N ASP A 376 20.46 -8.29 -9.74
CA ASP A 376 20.32 -6.88 -10.16
C ASP A 376 19.10 -6.59 -11.05
N GLY A 377 18.50 -7.62 -11.67
CA GLY A 377 17.32 -7.47 -12.53
C GLY A 377 16.01 -7.42 -11.76
N ASP A 378 14.96 -6.97 -12.43
CA ASP A 378 13.61 -6.88 -11.86
C ASP A 378 12.96 -8.26 -11.75
N ILE A 379 12.07 -8.42 -10.76
CA ILE A 379 11.20 -9.60 -10.64
C ILE A 379 9.77 -9.15 -10.91
N LYS A 380 9.12 -9.77 -11.90
CA LYS A 380 7.70 -9.58 -12.19
C LYS A 380 6.93 -10.89 -12.04
N LEU A 381 5.91 -10.91 -11.20
CA LEU A 381 4.93 -11.98 -11.09
C LEU A 381 3.57 -11.45 -11.58
N ASP A 382 2.96 -12.13 -12.56
CA ASP A 382 1.72 -11.69 -13.22
C ASP A 382 0.75 -12.88 -13.31
N ALA A 383 -0.30 -12.85 -12.49
CA ALA A 383 -1.29 -13.92 -12.41
C ALA A 383 -2.71 -13.41 -12.77
N GLY A 384 -3.38 -14.10 -13.69
CA GLY A 384 -4.79 -13.82 -14.03
C GLY A 384 -5.81 -14.18 -12.94
N ARG A 385 -5.35 -14.55 -11.74
CA ARG A 385 -6.19 -14.78 -10.57
C ARG A 385 -5.42 -14.49 -9.27
N ASP A 386 -4.54 -15.39 -8.83
CA ASP A 386 -3.94 -15.30 -7.49
C ASP A 386 -2.42 -15.39 -7.54
N VAL A 387 -1.73 -14.58 -6.73
CA VAL A 387 -0.33 -14.82 -6.37
C VAL A 387 -0.27 -15.21 -4.89
N THR A 388 0.25 -16.40 -4.60
CA THR A 388 0.45 -16.88 -3.22
C THR A 388 1.91 -17.17 -2.98
N ILE A 389 2.47 -16.56 -1.94
CA ILE A 389 3.83 -16.79 -1.44
C ILE A 389 3.69 -17.37 -0.05
N ASP A 390 4.11 -18.62 0.13
CA ASP A 390 3.87 -19.38 1.35
C ASP A 390 5.10 -20.25 1.70
N TYR A 391 5.10 -20.81 2.91
CA TYR A 391 6.01 -21.87 3.33
C TYR A 391 7.50 -21.48 3.28
N TYR A 392 7.86 -20.38 3.96
CA TYR A 392 9.24 -19.87 4.02
C TYR A 392 9.81 -19.57 2.63
N THR A 393 8.99 -18.99 1.75
CA THR A 393 9.39 -18.62 0.39
C THR A 393 9.71 -17.13 0.30
N TRP A 394 10.80 -16.82 -0.40
CA TRP A 394 11.28 -15.46 -0.60
C TRP A 394 11.14 -15.01 -2.05
N VAL A 395 10.68 -13.77 -2.25
CA VAL A 395 10.70 -13.08 -3.55
C VAL A 395 11.57 -11.83 -3.39
N GLY A 396 12.79 -11.89 -3.93
CA GLY A 396 13.86 -11.00 -3.48
C GLY A 396 14.75 -10.45 -4.59
N ALA A 397 14.85 -9.12 -4.69
CA ALA A 397 15.81 -8.42 -5.53
C ALA A 397 16.98 -7.84 -4.71
N ASN A 398 18.17 -8.42 -4.83
CA ASN A 398 19.31 -8.14 -3.94
C ASN A 398 20.20 -6.96 -4.36
N GLY A 399 19.89 -6.29 -5.45
CA GLY A 399 20.73 -5.24 -6.01
C GLY A 399 19.85 -4.08 -6.44
N THR A 400 19.87 -3.78 -7.73
CA THR A 400 19.11 -2.66 -8.30
C THR A 400 17.70 -3.00 -8.78
N GLY A 401 17.30 -4.26 -8.72
CA GLY A 401 16.00 -4.72 -9.23
C GLY A 401 14.82 -4.27 -8.38
N ALA A 402 13.72 -3.93 -9.05
CA ALA A 402 12.40 -3.77 -8.45
C ALA A 402 11.68 -5.12 -8.33
N VAL A 403 10.63 -5.16 -7.49
CA VAL A 403 9.72 -6.30 -7.40
C VAL A 403 8.30 -5.82 -7.72
N ASP A 404 7.69 -6.39 -8.75
CA ASP A 404 6.33 -6.09 -9.20
C ASP A 404 5.49 -7.37 -9.16
N ILE A 405 4.41 -7.36 -8.38
CA ILE A 405 3.50 -8.49 -8.23
C ILE A 405 2.09 -8.03 -8.56
N GLU A 406 1.51 -8.66 -9.58
CA GLU A 406 0.19 -8.34 -10.13
C GLU A 406 -0.70 -9.57 -10.11
N ALA A 407 -1.89 -9.44 -9.53
CA ALA A 407 -2.91 -10.48 -9.49
C ALA A 407 -4.28 -9.90 -9.83
N ASP A 408 -5.04 -10.53 -10.73
CA ASP A 408 -6.41 -10.07 -11.05
C ASP A 408 -7.40 -10.28 -9.88
N ARG A 409 -7.04 -11.05 -8.85
CA ARG A 409 -7.84 -11.27 -7.63
C ARG A 409 -7.01 -11.02 -6.37
N ASP A 410 -6.28 -12.00 -5.86
CA ASP A 410 -5.67 -11.89 -4.53
C ASP A 410 -4.14 -12.00 -4.57
N ILE A 411 -3.46 -11.20 -3.74
CA ILE A 411 -2.05 -11.43 -3.37
C ILE A 411 -2.01 -11.86 -1.91
N SER A 412 -1.35 -12.97 -1.61
CA SER A 412 -1.20 -13.48 -0.24
C SER A 412 0.24 -13.81 0.09
N LEU A 413 0.80 -13.14 1.11
CA LEU A 413 2.07 -13.48 1.74
C LEU A 413 1.78 -14.17 3.07
N ILE A 414 2.04 -15.47 3.15
CA ILE A 414 1.61 -16.35 4.24
C ILE A 414 2.81 -16.95 4.96
N THR A 415 2.80 -16.91 6.30
CA THR A 415 3.76 -17.62 7.15
C THR A 415 3.04 -18.54 8.12
N ARG A 416 3.27 -19.84 8.01
CA ARG A 416 2.51 -20.85 8.79
C ARG A 416 3.07 -21.08 10.20
N ALA A 417 4.33 -20.74 10.44
CA ALA A 417 4.99 -20.94 11.72
C ALA A 417 6.13 -19.92 11.95
N VAL A 418 6.39 -19.62 13.22
CA VAL A 418 7.55 -18.80 13.62
C VAL A 418 8.85 -19.54 13.28
N GLY A 419 9.78 -18.87 12.60
CA GLY A 419 11.03 -19.40 12.08
C GLY A 419 10.96 -19.89 10.62
N GLU A 420 9.80 -19.74 9.97
CA GLU A 420 9.52 -20.12 8.58
C GLU A 420 8.93 -18.92 7.80
N GLU A 421 9.46 -17.72 8.06
CA GLU A 421 8.94 -16.45 7.55
C GLU A 421 9.10 -16.26 6.03
N SER A 422 7.97 -16.16 5.32
CA SER A 422 7.94 -15.73 3.93
C SER A 422 8.24 -14.22 3.84
N TRP A 423 8.89 -13.80 2.75
CA TRP A 423 9.41 -12.44 2.62
C TRP A 423 9.39 -11.92 1.19
N ILE A 424 8.90 -10.69 0.99
CA ILE A 424 9.09 -9.94 -0.26
C ILE A 424 10.07 -8.80 0.02
N TYR A 425 11.16 -8.72 -0.76
CA TYR A 425 12.15 -7.68 -0.52
C TYR A 425 12.87 -7.14 -1.75
N SER A 426 13.33 -5.89 -1.62
CA SER A 426 14.29 -5.26 -2.53
C SER A 426 15.38 -4.56 -1.73
N GLN A 427 16.63 -4.59 -2.20
CA GLN A 427 17.69 -3.82 -1.54
C GLN A 427 17.60 -2.33 -1.84
N THR A 428 17.33 -1.91 -3.07
CA THR A 428 17.46 -0.47 -3.40
C THR A 428 16.29 0.14 -4.14
N ASN A 429 15.41 -0.67 -4.73
CA ASN A 429 14.38 -0.21 -5.65
C ASN A 429 12.98 -0.46 -5.07
N ASP A 430 11.99 0.01 -5.82
CA ASP A 430 10.60 0.03 -5.41
C ASP A 430 10.00 -1.39 -5.42
N ILE A 431 8.99 -1.58 -4.58
CA ILE A 431 8.17 -2.80 -4.53
C ILE A 431 6.72 -2.40 -4.77
N HIS A 432 6.08 -3.01 -5.76
CA HIS A 432 4.68 -2.78 -6.11
C HIS A 432 3.88 -4.08 -6.01
N LEU A 433 2.76 -4.04 -5.28
CA LEU A 433 1.80 -5.13 -5.18
C LEU A 433 0.43 -4.61 -5.64
N THR A 434 -0.13 -5.20 -6.70
CA THR A 434 -1.44 -4.81 -7.25
C THR A 434 -2.37 -6.01 -7.31
N ALA A 435 -3.51 -5.92 -6.62
CA ALA A 435 -4.52 -6.97 -6.57
C ALA A 435 -5.90 -6.44 -7.03
N GLY A 436 -6.61 -7.23 -7.85
CA GLY A 436 -7.98 -6.91 -8.27
C GLY A 436 -9.07 -7.18 -7.22
N ASN A 437 -8.69 -7.70 -6.05
CA ASN A 437 -9.55 -7.91 -4.88
C ASN A 437 -8.78 -7.58 -3.59
N ASP A 438 -8.11 -8.54 -2.95
CA ASP A 438 -7.49 -8.34 -1.63
C ASP A 438 -5.96 -8.51 -1.63
N ILE A 439 -5.27 -7.80 -0.73
CA ILE A 439 -3.86 -8.07 -0.38
C ILE A 439 -3.79 -8.50 1.09
N LEU A 440 -3.26 -9.70 1.33
CA LEU A 440 -3.00 -10.23 2.66
C LEU A 440 -1.49 -10.30 2.92
N ILE A 441 -1.01 -9.56 3.92
CA ILE A 441 0.31 -9.74 4.51
C ILE A 441 0.14 -10.36 5.90
N ASP A 442 0.58 -11.59 6.06
CA ASP A 442 0.41 -12.33 7.30
C ASP A 442 1.24 -11.77 8.47
N ALA A 443 0.67 -11.88 9.67
CA ALA A 443 1.23 -11.42 10.94
C ALA A 443 2.63 -11.95 11.25
N LEU A 444 2.90 -13.18 10.80
CA LEU A 444 4.13 -13.90 11.09
C LEU A 444 5.17 -13.72 9.98
N SER A 445 4.84 -13.08 8.86
CA SER A 445 5.79 -12.84 7.77
C SER A 445 6.88 -11.84 8.15
N ASP A 446 8.02 -11.90 7.45
CA ASP A 446 9.02 -10.82 7.47
C ASP A 446 8.52 -9.59 6.68
N GLY A 447 7.31 -9.67 6.12
CA GLY A 447 6.58 -8.59 5.50
C GLY A 447 7.04 -8.26 4.09
N VAL A 448 6.85 -7.00 3.71
CA VAL A 448 7.34 -6.41 2.47
C VAL A 448 8.35 -5.33 2.84
N THR A 449 9.60 -5.46 2.40
CA THR A 449 10.66 -4.52 2.80
C THR A 449 11.54 -4.06 1.67
N SER A 450 11.81 -2.75 1.61
CA SER A 450 12.86 -2.19 0.74
C SER A 450 13.87 -1.41 1.59
N THR A 451 15.18 -1.45 1.30
CA THR A 451 16.11 -0.64 2.13
C THR A 451 15.98 0.85 1.82
N THR A 452 15.77 1.21 0.55
CA THR A 452 15.69 2.63 0.11
C THR A 452 14.59 2.95 -0.87
N GLY A 453 13.99 1.95 -1.54
CA GLY A 453 12.90 2.16 -2.49
C GLY A 453 11.57 2.34 -1.78
N ASN A 454 10.58 2.80 -2.52
CA ASN A 454 9.22 2.95 -2.03
C ASN A 454 8.51 1.60 -2.00
N ILE A 455 7.46 1.50 -1.19
CA ILE A 455 6.56 0.35 -1.19
C ILE A 455 5.16 0.85 -1.52
N GLU A 456 4.55 0.29 -2.55
CA GLU A 456 3.19 0.61 -2.98
C GLU A 456 2.33 -0.65 -3.00
N LEU A 457 1.23 -0.63 -2.24
CA LEU A 457 0.19 -1.66 -2.24
C LEU A 457 -1.10 -1.06 -2.76
N SER A 458 -1.74 -1.74 -3.71
CA SER A 458 -3.01 -1.33 -4.31
C SER A 458 -3.95 -2.53 -4.45
N ALA A 459 -5.10 -2.48 -3.77
CA ALA A 459 -6.12 -3.52 -3.82
C ALA A 459 -7.48 -2.89 -4.15
N ALA A 460 -8.29 -3.57 -4.96
CA ALA A 460 -9.63 -3.08 -5.26
C ALA A 460 -10.57 -3.17 -4.05
N ASN A 461 -10.27 -4.04 -3.08
CA ASN A 461 -11.00 -4.21 -1.83
C ASN A 461 -10.01 -4.09 -0.65
N ASP A 462 -9.83 -5.12 0.18
CA ASP A 462 -9.19 -4.98 1.48
C ASP A 462 -7.65 -5.19 1.44
N ILE A 463 -6.95 -4.51 2.35
CA ILE A 463 -5.52 -4.73 2.60
C ILE A 463 -5.31 -5.02 4.08
N ASP A 464 -4.91 -6.25 4.40
CA ASP A 464 -4.59 -6.71 5.75
C ASP A 464 -3.07 -6.66 5.96
N LEU A 465 -2.61 -5.81 6.88
CA LEU A 465 -1.18 -5.48 7.03
C LEU A 465 -0.48 -6.23 8.16
N GLY A 466 0.46 -7.09 7.79
CA GLY A 466 1.49 -7.65 8.67
C GLY A 466 2.62 -6.64 8.92
N TYR A 467 3.62 -6.57 8.04
CA TYR A 467 4.73 -5.61 8.17
C TYR A 467 5.16 -5.02 6.83
N LEU A 468 5.36 -3.70 6.79
CA LEU A 468 5.94 -2.92 5.70
C LEU A 468 7.13 -2.12 6.24
N GLY A 469 8.30 -2.22 5.61
CA GLY A 469 9.51 -1.55 6.10
C GLY A 469 10.37 -0.93 5.00
N THR A 470 10.56 0.39 5.03
CA THR A 470 11.52 1.08 4.16
C THR A 470 12.06 2.40 4.72
N ALA A 471 13.20 2.86 4.21
CA ALA A 471 13.66 4.24 4.40
C ALA A 471 13.03 5.23 3.40
N GLY A 472 12.38 4.71 2.34
CA GLY A 472 11.60 5.46 1.37
C GLY A 472 10.19 5.80 1.88
N ASP A 473 9.27 6.00 0.93
CA ASP A 473 7.87 6.28 1.22
C ASP A 473 7.01 5.01 1.09
N VAL A 474 5.91 4.95 1.85
CA VAL A 474 4.92 3.87 1.78
C VAL A 474 3.58 4.44 1.34
N THR A 475 2.97 3.81 0.34
CA THR A 475 1.61 4.10 -0.13
C THR A 475 0.76 2.83 -0.08
N VAL A 476 -0.40 2.91 0.57
CA VAL A 476 -1.36 1.80 0.66
C VAL A 476 -2.74 2.29 0.24
N THR A 477 -3.35 1.65 -0.75
CA THR A 477 -4.68 2.00 -1.27
C THR A 477 -5.57 0.77 -1.29
N ALA A 478 -6.51 0.71 -0.34
CA ALA A 478 -7.71 -0.15 -0.39
C ALA A 478 -8.83 0.68 -1.08
N ASP A 479 -9.69 0.08 -1.90
CA ASP A 479 -10.57 0.79 -2.86
C ASP A 479 -9.79 1.46 -4.02
N SER A 480 -8.85 0.73 -4.63
CA SER A 480 -8.14 1.21 -5.84
C SER A 480 -9.05 1.32 -7.07
N ASP A 481 -10.24 0.72 -7.00
CA ASP A 481 -11.25 0.79 -8.04
C ASP A 481 -12.25 1.94 -7.79
N SER A 482 -13.54 1.72 -8.03
CA SER A 482 -14.57 2.73 -7.76
C SER A 482 -15.80 2.07 -7.14
N SER A 483 -15.56 0.95 -6.45
CA SER A 483 -16.59 0.17 -5.78
C SER A 483 -17.06 0.87 -4.51
N GLY A 484 -16.20 1.68 -3.89
CA GLY A 484 -16.45 2.29 -2.59
C GLY A 484 -16.34 1.27 -1.46
N ALA A 485 -15.55 0.21 -1.66
CA ALA A 485 -15.28 -0.85 -0.70
C ALA A 485 -13.78 -1.06 -0.57
N GLY A 486 -13.32 -1.38 0.65
CA GLY A 486 -11.91 -1.58 0.93
C GLY A 486 -11.47 -0.88 2.20
N ALA A 487 -10.98 -1.66 3.15
CA ALA A 487 -10.37 -1.22 4.39
C ALA A 487 -8.87 -1.54 4.43
N ILE A 488 -8.12 -0.75 5.19
CA ILE A 488 -6.74 -1.08 5.56
C ILE A 488 -6.75 -1.52 7.03
N THR A 489 -6.43 -2.77 7.31
CA THR A 489 -6.56 -3.35 8.66
C THR A 489 -5.20 -3.76 9.24
N ASP A 490 -5.09 -3.70 10.56
CA ASP A 490 -3.98 -4.32 11.30
C ASP A 490 -4.18 -5.85 11.34
N ASN A 491 -3.15 -6.58 10.88
CA ASN A 491 -3.11 -8.04 10.93
C ASN A 491 -1.94 -8.58 11.77
N ASN A 492 -1.23 -7.79 12.58
CA ASN A 492 -0.13 -8.25 13.43
C ASN A 492 -0.27 -7.89 14.93
N ALA A 493 -1.44 -7.41 15.35
CA ALA A 493 -1.74 -6.91 16.70
C ALA A 493 -0.78 -5.77 17.06
N ALA A 494 -0.42 -5.59 18.34
CA ALA A 494 0.40 -4.47 18.82
C ALA A 494 1.86 -4.35 18.26
N ASN A 495 2.21 -5.04 17.18
CA ASN A 495 3.52 -4.96 16.53
C ASN A 495 3.48 -3.88 15.44
N THR A 496 4.59 -3.21 15.19
CA THR A 496 4.64 -2.18 14.14
C THR A 496 4.23 -2.75 12.77
N ASN A 497 3.17 -2.22 12.16
CA ASN A 497 2.77 -2.54 10.79
C ASN A 497 3.65 -1.81 9.77
N ILE A 498 4.00 -0.54 10.00
CA ILE A 498 4.65 0.30 8.98
C ILE A 498 5.83 1.11 9.53
N VAL A 499 7.00 0.96 8.91
CA VAL A 499 8.17 1.82 9.10
C VAL A 499 8.52 2.50 7.79
N ALA A 500 8.45 3.83 7.74
CA ALA A 500 8.67 4.63 6.52
C ALA A 500 9.09 6.07 6.84
N ASN A 501 9.51 6.84 5.83
CA ASN A 501 9.67 8.29 5.98
C ASN A 501 8.31 9.00 5.91
N ASN A 502 7.62 8.89 4.77
CA ASN A 502 6.26 9.39 4.58
C ASN A 502 5.29 8.21 4.36
N LEU A 503 4.09 8.36 4.88
CA LEU A 503 3.01 7.39 4.76
C LEU A 503 1.79 8.02 4.10
N THR A 504 1.29 7.38 3.05
CA THR A 504 0.02 7.71 2.40
C THR A 504 -0.93 6.52 2.47
N LEU A 505 -2.11 6.72 3.05
CA LEU A 505 -3.15 5.70 3.19
C LEU A 505 -4.44 6.19 2.52
N ALA A 506 -5.09 5.32 1.76
CA ALA A 506 -6.39 5.57 1.16
C ALA A 506 -7.29 4.33 1.30
N ALA A 507 -8.52 4.54 1.76
CA ALA A 507 -9.52 3.49 1.97
C ALA A 507 -10.96 4.05 1.78
N ALA A 508 -11.94 3.17 1.69
CA ALA A 508 -13.36 3.51 1.75
C ALA A 508 -14.00 3.13 3.09
N GLU A 509 -13.62 1.98 3.66
CA GLU A 509 -14.29 1.35 4.81
C GLU A 509 -13.42 1.30 6.10
N GLY A 510 -12.44 2.19 6.20
CA GLY A 510 -11.65 2.41 7.42
C GLY A 510 -10.16 2.18 7.26
N ILE A 511 -9.38 2.78 8.16
CA ILE A 511 -7.92 2.65 8.25
C ILE A 511 -7.60 2.35 9.71
N GLY A 512 -7.15 1.14 10.03
CA GLY A 512 -6.96 0.69 11.42
C GLY A 512 -8.25 0.65 12.23
N SER A 513 -9.43 0.61 11.58
CA SER A 513 -10.70 0.72 12.30
C SER A 513 -10.94 -0.48 13.22
N GLY A 514 -10.93 -0.25 14.54
CA GLY A 514 -11.10 -1.28 15.58
C GLY A 514 -9.81 -1.91 16.11
N ASP A 515 -8.70 -1.76 15.39
CA ASP A 515 -7.33 -2.07 15.83
C ASP A 515 -6.36 -1.15 15.09
N ALA A 516 -5.75 -0.21 15.81
CA ALA A 516 -5.01 0.89 15.21
C ALA A 516 -3.78 0.38 14.45
N LEU A 517 -3.42 1.06 13.36
CA LEU A 517 -2.15 0.74 12.70
C LEU A 517 -1.00 1.28 13.55
N GLU A 518 -0.10 0.41 13.99
CA GLU A 518 1.15 0.83 14.61
C GLU A 518 2.16 1.27 13.55
N THR A 519 2.57 2.53 13.62
CA THR A 519 3.47 3.13 12.64
C THR A 519 4.74 3.70 13.28
N GLN A 520 5.79 3.81 12.48
CA GLN A 520 6.96 4.61 12.79
C GLN A 520 7.28 5.47 11.56
N VAL A 521 6.58 6.58 11.43
CA VAL A 521 6.65 7.48 10.26
C VAL A 521 6.78 8.93 10.68
N SER A 522 7.35 9.76 9.79
CA SER A 522 7.54 11.20 10.05
C SER A 522 6.36 12.03 9.57
N THR A 523 5.71 11.63 8.47
CA THR A 523 4.57 12.33 7.86
C THR A 523 3.45 11.35 7.54
N LEU A 524 2.21 11.75 7.83
CA LEU A 524 1.00 10.99 7.49
C LEU A 524 0.08 11.81 6.57
N ASN A 525 -0.33 11.19 5.47
CA ASN A 525 -1.51 11.55 4.70
C ASN A 525 -2.47 10.35 4.72
N ALA A 526 -3.71 10.55 5.16
CA ALA A 526 -4.71 9.49 5.22
C ALA A 526 -6.08 9.98 4.73
N ALA A 527 -6.78 9.16 3.96
CA ALA A 527 -8.11 9.46 3.47
C ALA A 527 -9.01 8.22 3.58
N ASN A 528 -10.14 8.36 4.27
CA ASN A 528 -11.20 7.37 4.33
C ASN A 528 -12.51 7.99 3.85
N THR A 529 -13.22 7.33 2.92
CA THR A 529 -14.25 8.00 2.11
C THR A 529 -15.70 7.60 2.36
N ASP A 530 -15.99 6.48 3.03
CA ASP A 530 -17.39 6.03 3.26
C ASP A 530 -17.70 5.73 4.73
N SER A 531 -17.06 4.72 5.34
CA SER A 531 -17.40 4.27 6.71
C SER A 531 -16.17 3.85 7.52
N GLY A 532 -16.30 3.70 8.83
CA GLY A 532 -15.21 3.29 9.71
C GLY A 532 -14.30 4.45 10.16
N ASN A 533 -13.42 4.13 11.09
CA ASN A 533 -12.50 5.10 11.70
C ASN A 533 -11.19 5.19 10.91
N ILE A 534 -10.43 6.26 11.18
CA ILE A 534 -8.98 6.29 10.96
C ILE A 534 -8.30 6.20 12.33
N GLU A 535 -7.58 5.12 12.61
CA GLU A 535 -6.89 4.86 13.89
C GLU A 535 -5.40 4.58 13.66
N ILE A 536 -4.53 5.42 14.24
CA ILE A 536 -3.07 5.36 14.07
C ILE A 536 -2.39 5.46 15.44
N ASP A 537 -1.49 4.53 15.76
CA ASP A 537 -0.54 4.66 16.87
C ASP A 537 0.89 4.81 16.33
N ASN A 538 1.41 6.04 16.34
CA ASN A 538 2.74 6.33 15.85
C ASN A 538 3.81 6.37 16.96
N THR A 539 4.83 5.55 16.80
CA THR A 539 6.07 5.64 17.58
C THR A 539 6.93 6.80 17.09
N GLY A 540 7.09 7.83 17.92
CA GLY A 540 7.96 8.97 17.64
C GLY A 540 7.17 10.23 17.31
N HIS A 541 7.83 11.18 16.64
CA HIS A 541 7.21 12.42 16.20
C HIS A 541 6.40 12.16 14.94
N LEU A 542 5.20 12.75 14.83
CA LEU A 542 4.36 12.64 13.64
C LEU A 542 3.94 14.03 13.15
N PHE A 543 4.07 14.28 11.85
CA PHE A 543 3.35 15.35 11.17
C PHE A 543 2.12 14.77 10.47
N ALA A 544 0.94 14.92 11.07
CA ALA A 544 -0.34 14.59 10.46
C ALA A 544 -0.69 15.67 9.42
N GLN A 545 -0.10 15.54 8.23
CA GLN A 545 -0.15 16.57 7.20
C GLN A 545 -1.57 16.77 6.66
N ARG A 546 -2.25 15.66 6.31
CA ARG A 546 -3.64 15.69 5.87
C ARG A 546 -4.34 14.39 6.21
N VAL A 547 -5.30 14.43 7.13
CA VAL A 547 -6.09 13.26 7.53
C VAL A 547 -7.57 13.58 7.37
N ILE A 548 -8.27 12.88 6.48
CA ILE A 548 -9.69 13.14 6.20
C ILE A 548 -10.45 11.84 6.38
N ASN A 549 -11.38 11.82 7.33
CA ASN A 549 -12.35 10.74 7.46
C ASN A 549 -13.75 11.26 7.14
N GLN A 550 -14.36 10.74 6.07
CA GLN A 550 -15.76 11.00 5.73
C GLN A 550 -16.71 9.96 6.34
N GLY A 551 -16.17 8.89 6.93
CA GLY A 551 -16.91 7.90 7.70
C GLY A 551 -17.16 8.38 9.12
N ASP A 552 -16.45 7.80 10.09
CA ASP A 552 -16.68 8.03 11.52
C ASP A 552 -15.59 8.93 12.14
N ASP A 553 -14.87 8.44 13.15
CA ASP A 553 -13.96 9.22 13.99
C ASP A 553 -12.49 9.15 13.49
N ILE A 554 -11.66 10.08 13.95
CA ILE A 554 -10.19 10.02 13.78
C ILE A 554 -9.55 9.86 15.16
N TYR A 555 -8.70 8.84 15.31
CA TYR A 555 -7.89 8.57 16.48
C TYR A 555 -6.40 8.56 16.08
N ILE A 556 -5.60 9.46 16.66
CA ILE A 556 -4.16 9.48 16.42
C ILE A 556 -3.44 9.58 17.77
N ASP A 557 -2.71 8.53 18.10
CA ASP A 557 -1.83 8.48 19.26
C ASP A 557 -0.38 8.60 18.79
N THR A 558 0.42 9.43 19.47
CA THR A 558 1.84 9.60 19.24
C THR A 558 2.63 9.51 20.53
N HIS A 559 3.79 8.87 20.46
CA HIS A 559 4.69 8.73 21.60
C HIS A 559 5.63 9.94 21.82
N SER A 560 5.59 10.93 20.93
CA SER A 560 6.31 12.20 21.01
C SER A 560 5.39 13.37 20.60
N ASP A 561 5.93 14.43 19.99
CA ASP A 561 5.12 15.54 19.47
C ASP A 561 4.29 15.12 18.24
N LEU A 562 3.03 15.58 18.21
CA LEU A 562 2.13 15.51 17.07
C LEU A 562 1.99 16.92 16.47
N THR A 563 2.43 17.10 15.22
CA THR A 563 2.24 18.36 14.49
C THR A 563 1.07 18.22 13.52
N LEU A 564 0.20 19.23 13.47
CA LEU A 564 -1.05 19.19 12.71
C LEU A 564 -0.94 20.01 11.42
N GLY A 565 -1.25 19.38 10.29
CA GLY A 565 -1.56 20.05 9.03
C GLY A 565 -3.06 20.35 8.98
N TYR A 566 -3.83 19.48 8.35
CA TYR A 566 -5.30 19.58 8.25
C TYR A 566 -5.98 18.23 8.55
N LEU A 567 -6.83 18.19 9.57
CA LEU A 567 -7.60 17.02 9.98
C LEU A 567 -9.11 17.32 9.86
N GLU A 568 -9.86 16.40 9.25
CA GLU A 568 -11.30 16.57 8.98
C GLU A 568 -12.10 15.30 9.30
N ALA A 569 -13.10 15.42 10.18
CA ALA A 569 -14.12 14.40 10.48
C ALA A 569 -15.48 15.09 10.73
N ILE A 570 -16.15 15.48 9.64
CA ILE A 570 -17.36 16.32 9.71
C ILE A 570 -18.50 15.57 10.43
N GLY A 571 -19.00 16.15 11.51
CA GLY A 571 -20.09 15.55 12.30
C GLY A 571 -19.63 14.49 13.31
N SER A 572 -18.33 14.20 13.35
CA SER A 572 -17.71 13.15 14.16
C SER A 572 -16.65 13.73 15.11
N THR A 573 -15.89 12.86 15.77
CA THR A 573 -14.88 13.19 16.77
C THR A 573 -13.47 13.05 16.19
N ILE A 574 -12.61 14.00 16.54
CA ILE A 574 -11.16 13.89 16.37
C ILE A 574 -10.52 13.77 17.76
N ASN A 575 -9.90 12.63 18.05
CA ASN A 575 -9.19 12.35 19.29
C ASN A 575 -7.69 12.23 19.01
N LEU A 576 -6.89 13.11 19.63
CA LEU A 576 -5.46 13.20 19.41
C LEU A 576 -4.71 13.09 20.74
N THR A 577 -3.77 12.17 20.84
CA THR A 577 -2.94 11.99 22.04
C THR A 577 -1.46 12.12 21.71
N ALA A 578 -0.76 13.07 22.34
CA ALA A 578 0.70 13.16 22.34
C ALA A 578 1.25 12.73 23.71
N ASN A 579 1.38 11.41 23.93
CA ASN A 579 1.70 10.78 25.22
C ASN A 579 3.03 11.28 25.84
N GLY A 580 4.03 11.57 25.00
CA GLY A 580 5.35 12.05 25.43
C GLY A 580 5.66 13.50 25.03
N GLY A 581 4.76 14.17 24.33
CA GLY A 581 5.05 15.42 23.62
C GLY A 581 3.94 16.47 23.68
N SER A 582 3.96 17.34 22.68
CA SER A 582 3.02 18.44 22.46
C SER A 582 2.18 18.18 21.21
N ILE A 583 0.98 18.75 21.16
CA ILE A 583 0.20 18.89 19.92
C ILE A 583 0.49 20.29 19.37
N LEU A 584 1.02 20.40 18.15
CA LEU A 584 1.55 21.64 17.59
C LEU A 584 0.88 22.00 16.26
N ASP A 585 0.73 23.30 16.00
CA ASP A 585 0.30 23.82 14.70
C ASP A 585 1.47 23.73 13.71
N GLY A 586 1.23 23.08 12.56
CA GLY A 586 2.17 22.90 11.46
C GLY A 586 1.85 23.68 10.18
N ASN A 587 0.78 24.47 10.14
CA ASN A 587 0.33 25.16 8.93
C ASN A 587 0.11 26.68 9.12
N ALA A 588 0.57 27.24 10.24
CA ALA A 588 0.42 28.63 10.62
C ALA A 588 -1.07 29.00 10.81
N GLY A 589 -1.53 30.16 10.32
CA GLY A 589 -2.90 30.62 10.55
C GLY A 589 -4.00 29.91 9.75
N ALA A 590 -3.76 28.67 9.30
CA ALA A 590 -4.69 27.89 8.49
C ALA A 590 -5.39 26.84 9.36
N LEU A 591 -6.64 26.50 9.02
CA LEU A 591 -7.42 25.56 9.80
C LEU A 591 -6.67 24.22 9.99
N ASN A 592 -6.55 23.76 11.23
CA ASN A 592 -5.93 22.48 11.57
C ASN A 592 -6.96 21.37 11.78
N ILE A 593 -8.11 21.68 12.41
CA ILE A 593 -9.10 20.68 12.81
C ILE A 593 -10.50 21.14 12.40
N LEU A 594 -11.22 20.30 11.65
CA LEU A 594 -12.63 20.45 11.32
C LEU A 594 -13.39 19.20 11.79
N SER A 595 -14.20 19.33 12.85
CA SER A 595 -15.00 18.21 13.38
C SER A 595 -16.18 18.69 14.22
N GLN A 596 -17.05 17.79 14.66
CA GLN A 596 -18.04 18.14 15.69
C GLN A 596 -17.36 18.26 17.07
N THR A 597 -16.55 17.26 17.43
CA THR A 597 -15.84 17.24 18.71
C THR A 597 -14.35 17.09 18.49
N ALA A 598 -13.54 17.84 19.22
CA ALA A 598 -12.10 17.61 19.34
C ALA A 598 -11.74 17.28 20.77
N GLU A 599 -11.03 16.16 20.97
CA GLU A 599 -10.41 15.77 22.23
C GLU A 599 -8.89 15.74 22.06
N LEU A 600 -8.19 16.64 22.75
CA LEU A 600 -6.75 16.84 22.59
C LEU A 600 -6.02 16.52 23.89
N ILE A 601 -5.12 15.56 23.90
CA ILE A 601 -4.38 15.16 25.10
C ILE A 601 -2.88 15.28 24.81
N ALA A 602 -2.14 15.99 25.65
CA ALA A 602 -0.70 16.15 25.52
C ALA A 602 0.02 16.11 26.88
N LEU A 603 1.28 15.68 26.87
CA LEU A 603 2.16 15.86 28.03
C LEU A 603 2.53 17.33 28.23
N ASN A 604 2.89 18.01 27.15
CA ASN A 604 3.34 19.40 27.17
C ASN A 604 2.29 20.31 26.55
N ASP A 605 2.61 21.06 25.50
CA ASP A 605 1.73 22.09 24.96
C ASP A 605 0.65 21.52 24.02
N ILE A 606 -0.51 22.17 23.98
CA ILE A 606 -1.51 22.02 22.91
C ILE A 606 -1.60 23.39 22.23
N GLY A 607 -0.93 23.55 21.10
CA GLY A 607 -0.66 24.85 20.50
C GLY A 607 0.34 25.68 21.31
N LEU A 608 0.91 26.72 20.68
CA LEU A 608 1.85 27.65 21.29
C LEU A 608 1.29 29.07 21.26
N SER A 609 1.75 29.93 22.17
CA SER A 609 1.31 31.34 22.23
C SER A 609 1.47 32.15 20.93
N GLY A 610 2.41 31.75 20.06
CA GLY A 610 2.63 32.36 18.74
C GLY A 610 2.12 31.55 17.56
N SER A 611 1.59 30.34 17.80
CA SER A 611 1.07 29.39 16.81
C SER A 611 0.03 28.51 17.52
N ALA A 612 -1.15 29.09 17.75
CA ALA A 612 -2.26 28.38 18.36
C ALA A 612 -2.81 27.36 17.34
N ILE A 613 -3.45 26.29 17.81
CA ILE A 613 -4.17 25.39 16.90
C ILE A 613 -5.42 26.12 16.41
N ASP A 614 -5.56 26.25 15.10
CA ASP A 614 -6.76 26.81 14.48
C ASP A 614 -7.81 25.70 14.29
N THR A 615 -9.00 25.89 14.85
CA THR A 615 -10.07 24.88 14.92
C THR A 615 -11.39 25.42 14.38
N ASN A 616 -12.23 24.52 13.90
CA ASN A 616 -13.64 24.73 13.59
C ASN A 616 -14.41 23.54 14.19
N VAL A 617 -14.75 23.66 15.48
CA VAL A 617 -15.33 22.56 16.27
C VAL A 617 -16.46 23.03 17.17
N ASP A 618 -17.53 22.22 17.26
CA ASP A 618 -18.66 22.53 18.14
C ASP A 618 -18.30 22.34 19.62
N THR A 619 -17.48 21.33 19.94
CA THR A 619 -17.09 20.98 21.31
C THR A 619 -15.60 20.64 21.40
N LEU A 620 -14.92 21.26 22.37
CA LEU A 620 -13.51 21.01 22.67
C LEU A 620 -13.34 20.48 24.09
N ALA A 621 -12.69 19.33 24.20
CA ALA A 621 -12.01 18.87 25.40
C ALA A 621 -10.50 18.88 25.14
N ALA A 622 -9.72 19.32 26.13
CA ALA A 622 -8.27 19.35 25.96
C ALA A 622 -7.57 19.15 27.30
N PHE A 623 -6.42 18.46 27.31
CA PHE A 623 -5.65 18.21 28.51
C PHE A 623 -4.15 18.28 28.29
N SER A 624 -3.54 19.27 28.94
CA SER A 624 -2.09 19.32 29.14
C SER A 624 -1.75 18.84 30.55
N SER A 625 -1.08 17.69 30.65
CA SER A 625 -0.79 17.04 31.94
C SER A 625 0.47 17.58 32.63
N GLY A 626 1.41 18.14 31.88
CA GLY A 626 2.71 18.63 32.35
C GLY A 626 2.81 20.15 32.45
N LEU A 627 3.91 20.70 31.91
CA LEU A 627 4.26 22.13 32.02
C LEU A 627 3.63 23.01 30.93
N GLY A 628 3.04 22.41 29.90
CA GLY A 628 2.57 23.13 28.71
C GLY A 628 1.23 23.82 28.90
N GLY A 629 0.97 24.79 28.02
CA GLY A 629 -0.31 25.49 27.92
C GLY A 629 -1.23 24.91 26.84
N ILE A 630 -2.42 25.50 26.73
CA ILE A 630 -3.40 25.22 25.69
C ILE A 630 -3.66 26.54 24.96
N TYR A 631 -3.42 26.59 23.65
CA TYR A 631 -3.60 27.76 22.79
C TYR A 631 -4.43 27.38 21.57
N ILE A 632 -5.68 27.85 21.51
CA ILE A 632 -6.65 27.51 20.45
C ILE A 632 -7.25 28.79 19.86
N ASN A 633 -7.42 28.80 18.54
CA ASN A 633 -8.19 29.80 17.82
C ASN A 633 -9.37 29.10 17.12
N GLU A 634 -10.56 29.41 17.58
CA GLU A 634 -11.78 28.86 17.03
C GLU A 634 -12.39 29.78 15.96
N ALA A 635 -12.72 29.19 14.80
CA ALA A 635 -13.26 29.88 13.64
C ALA A 635 -14.74 30.30 13.79
N ASP A 636 -15.52 29.61 14.63
CA ASP A 636 -16.90 29.97 14.93
C ASP A 636 -17.26 29.84 16.42
N SER A 637 -18.35 29.15 16.78
CA SER A 637 -18.86 29.05 18.15
C SER A 637 -18.47 27.72 18.77
N ILE A 638 -18.03 27.74 20.02
CA ILE A 638 -17.45 26.56 20.67
C ILE A 638 -18.00 26.31 22.06
N ARG A 639 -18.14 25.03 22.39
CA ARG A 639 -18.37 24.56 23.76
C ARG A 639 -17.07 24.06 24.37
N LEU A 640 -16.65 24.70 25.47
CA LEU A 640 -15.47 24.31 26.22
C LEU A 640 -15.84 23.33 27.32
N GLY A 641 -15.36 22.11 27.15
CA GLY A 641 -15.67 20.95 27.97
C GLY A 641 -16.89 20.20 27.43
N GLY A 642 -16.71 18.94 27.08
CA GLY A 642 -17.75 18.07 26.55
C GLY A 642 -18.41 17.22 27.63
N ILE A 643 -19.63 16.76 27.36
CA ILE A 643 -20.23 15.65 28.09
C ILE A 643 -20.26 14.48 27.12
N ASP A 644 -19.51 13.43 27.43
CA ASP A 644 -19.60 12.17 26.71
C ASP A 644 -21.06 11.70 26.77
N THR A 645 -21.68 11.60 25.60
CA THR A 645 -23.11 11.30 25.48
C THR A 645 -23.42 9.84 25.81
N LEU A 646 -22.42 8.96 25.75
CA LEU A 646 -22.54 7.54 26.08
C LEU A 646 -22.40 7.29 27.58
N THR A 647 -21.36 7.86 28.21
CA THR A 647 -21.08 7.62 29.64
C THR A 647 -21.70 8.66 30.56
N GLY A 648 -22.07 9.82 30.03
CA GLY A 648 -22.45 11.01 30.79
C GLY A 648 -21.28 11.67 31.51
N ALA A 649 -20.04 11.24 31.27
CA ALA A 649 -18.84 11.82 31.88
C ALA A 649 -18.53 13.19 31.29
N GLY A 650 -18.03 14.11 32.11
CA GLY A 650 -17.66 15.46 31.71
C GLY A 650 -16.16 15.52 31.44
N HIS A 651 -15.76 15.90 30.23
CA HIS A 651 -14.38 16.05 29.80
C HIS A 651 -14.07 17.54 29.75
N SER A 652 -13.19 18.01 30.62
CA SER A 652 -12.89 19.44 30.76
C SER A 652 -11.79 19.89 29.79
N VAL A 653 -11.68 21.20 29.58
CA VAL A 653 -10.45 21.82 29.06
C VAL A 653 -9.55 22.10 30.26
N ALA A 654 -8.39 21.46 30.35
CA ALA A 654 -7.57 21.46 31.54
C ALA A 654 -6.06 21.54 31.25
N ALA A 655 -5.35 22.41 31.97
CA ALA A 655 -3.89 22.50 31.89
C ALA A 655 -3.31 22.51 33.30
N ASN A 656 -2.38 21.59 33.60
CA ASN A 656 -1.89 21.41 34.95
C ASN A 656 -1.08 22.62 35.45
N GLU A 657 0.03 22.94 34.79
CA GLU A 657 0.85 24.12 35.10
C GLU A 657 0.70 25.28 34.12
N GLY A 658 0.31 25.02 32.87
CA GLY A 658 0.30 26.04 31.83
C GLY A 658 -0.95 26.89 31.74
N ILE A 659 -0.88 27.87 30.84
CA ILE A 659 -1.96 28.81 30.54
C ILE A 659 -2.96 28.14 29.59
N ILE A 660 -4.25 28.34 29.82
CA ILE A 660 -5.30 28.06 28.83
C ILE A 660 -5.65 29.38 28.15
N HIS A 661 -5.46 29.48 26.84
CA HIS A 661 -5.78 30.63 26.02
C HIS A 661 -6.60 30.20 24.81
N ILE A 662 -7.87 30.57 24.80
CA ILE A 662 -8.80 30.21 23.73
C ILE A 662 -9.46 31.48 23.20
N THR A 663 -9.35 31.69 21.90
CA THR A 663 -10.09 32.71 21.18
C THR A 663 -11.16 32.06 20.31
N SER A 664 -12.31 32.72 20.14
CA SER A 664 -13.41 32.25 19.30
C SER A 664 -13.99 33.41 18.50
N ALA A 665 -14.32 33.18 17.23
CA ALA A 665 -14.98 34.19 16.39
C ALA A 665 -16.47 34.35 16.74
N GLY A 666 -17.13 33.26 17.15
CA GLY A 666 -18.54 33.18 17.53
C GLY A 666 -18.77 33.13 19.05
N ASP A 667 -19.84 32.48 19.47
CA ASP A 667 -20.21 32.35 20.88
C ASP A 667 -19.38 31.26 21.58
N MET A 668 -19.10 31.43 22.87
CA MET A 668 -18.42 30.42 23.68
C MET A 668 -19.33 29.92 24.80
N ILE A 669 -19.58 28.63 24.89
CA ILE A 669 -20.29 27.99 26.00
C ILE A 669 -19.25 27.36 26.92
N VAL A 670 -19.10 27.88 28.14
CA VAL A 670 -18.08 27.38 29.08
C VAL A 670 -18.72 26.37 30.02
N ASN A 671 -18.50 25.08 29.78
CA ASN A 671 -18.90 24.04 30.72
C ASN A 671 -17.84 23.91 31.82
N SER A 672 -16.61 23.51 31.49
CA SER A 672 -15.54 23.29 32.47
C SER A 672 -14.16 23.60 31.92
N VAL A 673 -13.49 24.60 32.50
CA VAL A 673 -12.12 25.02 32.20
C VAL A 673 -11.29 25.06 33.47
N ILE A 674 -10.17 24.34 33.54
CA ILE A 674 -9.45 24.09 34.79
C ILE A 674 -7.94 24.28 34.61
N ALA A 675 -7.37 25.33 35.21
CA ALA A 675 -5.93 25.56 35.26
C ALA A 675 -5.48 25.77 36.71
N PRO A 676 -5.25 24.72 37.53
CA PRO A 676 -5.07 24.89 38.97
C PRO A 676 -3.79 25.65 39.34
N ARG A 677 -2.80 25.74 38.46
CA ARG A 677 -1.55 26.49 38.69
C ARG A 677 -1.28 27.55 37.62
N GLY A 678 -2.06 27.55 36.54
CA GLY A 678 -1.96 28.47 35.41
C GLY A 678 -3.13 29.46 35.34
N GLY A 679 -3.08 30.35 34.35
CA GLY A 679 -4.12 31.33 34.07
C GLY A 679 -5.09 30.89 32.97
N VAL A 680 -6.31 31.44 32.96
CA VAL A 680 -7.31 31.16 31.92
C VAL A 680 -7.66 32.45 31.16
N PHE A 681 -7.50 32.41 29.84
CA PHE A 681 -7.71 33.52 28.91
C PHE A 681 -8.75 33.09 27.88
N LEU A 682 -9.96 33.61 28.01
CA LEU A 682 -11.07 33.30 27.10
C LEU A 682 -11.49 34.57 26.39
N GLN A 683 -11.52 34.54 25.06
CA GLN A 683 -11.98 35.67 24.26
C GLN A 683 -12.97 35.22 23.18
N SER A 684 -14.17 35.77 23.20
CA SER A 684 -15.07 35.74 22.04
C SER A 684 -14.98 37.08 21.32
N THR A 685 -14.53 37.09 20.06
CA THR A 685 -14.27 38.34 19.32
C THR A 685 -15.53 38.91 18.66
N GLY A 686 -16.43 38.05 18.18
CA GLY A 686 -17.69 38.43 17.52
C GLY A 686 -18.96 38.01 18.26
N GLY A 687 -18.87 37.19 19.31
CA GLY A 687 -20.01 36.64 20.04
C GLY A 687 -20.00 36.90 21.55
N ASN A 688 -20.73 36.05 22.26
CA ASN A 688 -20.96 36.06 23.69
C ASN A 688 -20.17 34.94 24.40
N ILE A 689 -20.06 35.02 25.72
CA ILE A 689 -19.57 33.93 26.56
C ILE A 689 -20.69 33.52 27.51
N PHE A 690 -21.26 32.33 27.30
CA PHE A 690 -22.34 31.76 28.09
C PHE A 690 -21.83 30.78 29.15
N ALA A 691 -22.49 30.76 30.30
CA ALA A 691 -22.28 29.70 31.28
C ALA A 691 -22.97 28.42 30.79
N GLY A 692 -22.20 27.35 30.69
CA GLY A 692 -22.70 26.00 30.45
C GLY A 692 -22.95 25.25 31.77
N GLN A 693 -23.02 23.92 31.68
CA GLN A 693 -23.07 23.08 32.88
C GLN A 693 -21.67 23.00 33.50
N GLY A 694 -21.48 23.69 34.63
CA GLY A 694 -20.26 23.59 35.43
C GLY A 694 -20.21 22.33 36.28
N TRP A 695 -19.03 21.72 36.39
CA TRP A 695 -18.84 20.54 37.22
C TRP A 695 -17.55 20.56 38.02
N CYS A 696 -17.53 19.73 39.05
CA CYS A 696 -16.45 19.66 40.01
C CYS A 696 -15.43 18.57 39.67
N PRO A 697 -14.17 18.92 39.35
CA PRO A 697 -13.19 17.97 38.85
C PRO A 697 -12.46 17.19 39.95
N THR A 698 -13.01 16.97 41.14
CA THR A 698 -12.22 16.40 42.25
C THR A 698 -12.01 14.89 42.13
N ALA A 699 -10.78 14.42 42.32
CA ALA A 699 -10.45 12.99 42.41
C ALA A 699 -9.75 12.63 43.73
N THR A 700 -10.06 11.45 44.27
CA THR A 700 -9.50 10.95 45.55
C THR A 700 -8.21 10.16 45.39
N VAL A 701 -7.94 9.66 44.19
CA VAL A 701 -6.76 8.86 43.83
C VAL A 701 -6.16 9.39 42.52
N PRO A 702 -4.83 9.34 42.35
CA PRO A 702 -4.21 9.70 41.09
C PRO A 702 -4.64 8.72 39.98
N SER A 703 -4.82 9.25 38.77
CA SER A 703 -5.07 8.50 37.53
C SER A 703 -4.41 9.22 36.34
N THR A 704 -4.48 8.64 35.13
CA THR A 704 -3.84 9.17 33.91
C THR A 704 -4.24 10.61 33.59
N TYR A 705 -5.47 11.02 33.90
CA TYR A 705 -6.01 12.35 33.56
C TYR A 705 -6.16 13.28 34.78
N THR A 706 -5.28 13.12 35.77
CA THR A 706 -5.32 13.94 36.99
C THR A 706 -4.15 14.93 37.09
N MET A 707 -4.47 16.11 37.62
CA MET A 707 -3.56 17.21 37.93
C MET A 707 -3.23 17.18 39.42
N ASP A 708 -1.94 17.06 39.75
CA ASP A 708 -1.46 17.05 41.13
C ASP A 708 -1.54 18.45 41.75
N LEU A 709 -2.30 18.55 42.84
CA LEU A 709 -2.47 19.78 43.59
C LEU A 709 -1.38 19.97 44.66
N ALA A 710 -0.39 19.08 44.73
CA ALA A 710 0.70 19.16 45.68
C ALA A 710 1.38 20.54 45.71
N GLY A 711 1.45 21.12 46.92
CA GLY A 711 2.07 22.42 47.15
C GLY A 711 1.26 23.62 46.68
N THR A 712 0.03 23.44 46.20
CA THR A 712 -0.92 24.53 45.95
C THR A 712 -1.80 24.79 47.17
N ASP A 713 -2.40 25.98 47.23
CA ASP A 713 -3.38 26.29 48.27
C ASP A 713 -4.68 25.47 48.13
N TRP A 714 -4.93 24.87 46.95
CA TRP A 714 -6.03 23.94 46.72
C TRP A 714 -5.93 22.71 47.63
N GLN A 715 -4.73 22.12 47.75
CA GLN A 715 -4.48 20.91 48.54
C GLN A 715 -4.46 21.18 50.04
N SER A 716 -3.73 22.21 50.46
CA SER A 716 -3.44 22.46 51.88
C SER A 716 -4.67 22.86 52.69
N ILE A 717 -5.68 23.43 52.03
CA ILE A 717 -6.82 24.06 52.68
C ILE A 717 -8.16 23.39 52.27
N GLY A 718 -8.23 22.70 51.12
CA GLY A 718 -9.42 21.98 50.64
C GLY A 718 -9.46 20.48 50.92
N GLY A 719 -8.34 19.84 51.30
CA GLY A 719 -8.27 18.38 51.52
C GLY A 719 -8.45 17.54 50.25
N ILE A 720 -8.35 18.15 49.07
CA ILE A 720 -8.42 17.51 47.76
C ILE A 720 -6.98 17.28 47.29
N ASN A 721 -6.68 16.08 46.80
CA ASN A 721 -5.33 15.75 46.34
C ASN A 721 -5.15 16.01 44.84
N TYR A 722 -6.21 15.84 44.06
CA TYR A 722 -6.14 15.89 42.59
C TYR A 722 -7.37 16.58 42.01
N PHE A 723 -7.17 17.32 40.93
CA PHE A 723 -8.22 17.58 39.95
C PHE A 723 -8.13 16.56 38.81
N SER A 724 -9.25 16.21 38.21
CA SER A 724 -9.38 15.28 37.10
C SER A 724 -10.03 16.02 35.95
N GLN A 725 -9.45 15.92 34.76
CA GLN A 725 -10.07 16.44 33.54
C GLN A 725 -11.41 15.75 33.28
N VAL A 726 -11.46 14.43 33.53
CA VAL A 726 -12.64 13.58 33.35
C VAL A 726 -13.41 13.45 34.66
N THR A 727 -14.72 13.74 34.64
CA THR A 727 -15.62 13.67 35.79
C THR A 727 -16.75 12.67 35.51
N ASN A 728 -16.91 11.64 36.34
CA ASN A 728 -17.93 10.61 36.14
C ASN A 728 -19.36 11.13 36.39
N ALA A 729 -20.33 10.56 35.68
CA ALA A 729 -21.75 10.83 35.88
C ALA A 729 -22.29 10.30 37.24
N PRO A 730 -23.25 11.00 37.89
CA PRO A 730 -23.76 12.33 37.55
C PRO A 730 -22.73 13.42 37.88
N LEU A 731 -22.58 14.39 36.97
CA LEU A 731 -21.63 15.49 37.11
C LEU A 731 -22.01 16.34 38.33
N PRO A 732 -21.18 16.40 39.39
CA PRO A 732 -21.48 17.21 40.55
C PRO A 732 -21.42 18.69 40.17
N ASP A 733 -22.46 19.46 40.48
CA ASP A 733 -22.48 20.90 40.24
C ASP A 733 -21.19 21.57 40.73
N GLY A 734 -20.55 22.33 39.86
CA GLY A 734 -19.30 23.02 40.16
C GLY A 734 -19.15 24.31 39.35
N PRO A 735 -18.04 25.04 39.55
CA PRO A 735 -17.74 26.22 38.75
C PRO A 735 -17.50 25.84 37.28
N ASN A 736 -17.74 26.79 36.37
CA ASN A 736 -17.39 26.66 34.96
C ASN A 736 -15.90 26.89 34.71
N LEU A 737 -15.24 27.69 35.55
CA LEU A 737 -13.84 28.03 35.43
C LEU A 737 -13.12 27.93 36.78
N ILE A 738 -11.98 27.25 36.81
CA ILE A 738 -11.07 27.16 37.96
C ILE A 738 -9.69 27.60 37.50
N SER A 739 -9.06 28.55 38.19
CA SER A 739 -7.72 29.06 37.85
C SER A 739 -6.87 29.36 39.07
N GLY A 740 -5.61 28.93 39.08
CA GLY A 740 -4.60 29.29 40.09
C GLY A 740 -3.73 30.48 39.72
N GLY A 741 -3.89 31.01 38.51
CA GLY A 741 -3.19 32.17 37.98
C GLY A 741 -4.14 33.29 37.58
N TYR A 742 -3.56 34.41 37.14
CA TYR A 742 -4.32 35.52 36.55
C TYR A 742 -5.17 35.04 35.38
N SER A 743 -6.42 35.47 35.35
CA SER A 743 -7.36 35.13 34.27
C SER A 743 -7.87 36.38 33.56
N TYR A 744 -8.22 36.23 32.29
CA TYR A 744 -8.76 37.28 31.43
C TYR A 744 -9.95 36.72 30.65
N ILE A 745 -11.10 37.37 30.74
CA ILE A 745 -12.32 36.95 30.03
C ILE A 745 -12.84 38.14 29.23
N SER A 746 -13.03 37.97 27.92
CA SER A 746 -13.28 39.07 27.00
C SER A 746 -14.37 38.76 25.99
N ALA A 747 -15.37 39.65 25.92
CA ALA A 747 -16.38 39.68 24.87
C ALA A 747 -16.61 41.15 24.48
N PRO A 748 -15.70 41.76 23.71
CA PRO A 748 -15.76 43.19 23.39
C PRO A 748 -17.02 43.56 22.60
N ASN A 749 -17.56 42.63 21.79
CA ASN A 749 -18.76 42.88 20.99
C ASN A 749 -20.04 42.20 21.53
N GLY A 750 -19.94 41.38 22.57
CA GLY A 750 -21.05 40.61 23.14
C GLY A 750 -21.22 40.76 24.66
N THR A 751 -21.82 39.73 25.25
CA THR A 751 -22.10 39.61 26.69
C THR A 751 -21.35 38.46 27.33
N ILE A 752 -21.18 38.51 28.65
CA ILE A 752 -20.56 37.44 29.45
C ILE A 752 -21.50 37.05 30.58
N GLY A 753 -21.84 35.76 30.66
CA GLY A 753 -22.59 35.15 31.77
C GLY A 753 -24.06 35.56 31.85
N VAL A 754 -24.68 35.93 30.73
CA VAL A 754 -26.10 36.32 30.67
C VAL A 754 -26.80 35.53 29.57
N GLY A 755 -27.99 34.99 29.85
CA GLY A 755 -28.79 34.25 28.87
C GLY A 755 -28.37 32.79 28.69
N LEU A 756 -29.03 32.11 27.75
CA LEU A 756 -28.72 30.73 27.33
C LEU A 756 -28.39 30.73 25.83
N PRO A 757 -27.55 29.78 25.37
CA PRO A 757 -27.19 29.67 23.96
C PRO A 757 -28.38 29.39 23.02
N THR A 758 -29.52 28.94 23.53
CA THR A 758 -30.79 28.86 22.79
C THR A 758 -31.94 29.39 23.66
N GLU A 759 -32.51 30.54 23.31
CA GLU A 759 -33.81 30.94 23.87
C GLU A 759 -34.91 30.37 22.95
N ASP A 760 -35.87 29.61 23.51
CA ASP A 760 -37.07 29.20 22.76
C ASP A 760 -37.92 30.44 22.44
N LEU A 761 -37.70 31.00 21.24
CA LEU A 761 -38.37 32.20 20.74
C LEU A 761 -39.88 32.01 20.50
N THR A 762 -40.43 30.81 20.70
CA THR A 762 -41.87 30.59 20.52
C THR A 762 -42.70 30.99 21.74
N ASN A 763 -42.06 31.27 22.89
CA ASN A 763 -42.75 31.62 24.13
C ASN A 763 -42.35 33.01 24.67
N PRO A 764 -43.14 34.07 24.37
CA PRO A 764 -42.89 35.43 24.86
C PRO A 764 -43.11 35.63 26.38
N LEU A 765 -43.33 34.55 27.15
CA LEU A 765 -43.37 34.55 28.62
C LEU A 765 -42.09 34.02 29.27
N VAL A 766 -41.08 33.58 28.49
CA VAL A 766 -39.78 33.21 29.03
C VAL A 766 -39.03 34.50 29.37
N VAL A 767 -38.91 34.78 30.66
CA VAL A 767 -38.02 35.83 31.17
C VAL A 767 -36.59 35.32 30.95
N PRO A 768 -35.66 36.12 30.40
CA PRO A 768 -34.27 35.68 30.25
C PRO A 768 -33.76 35.25 31.62
N THR A 769 -33.39 33.97 31.73
CA THR A 769 -32.94 33.40 32.99
C THR A 769 -31.53 33.88 33.29
N LEU A 770 -31.34 34.39 34.51
CA LEU A 770 -30.04 34.65 35.10
C LEU A 770 -29.18 33.38 34.98
N ASN A 771 -28.03 33.46 34.31
CA ASN A 771 -27.14 32.32 34.09
C ASN A 771 -25.67 32.74 34.25
N PRO A 772 -25.28 33.15 35.48
CA PRO A 772 -23.96 33.70 35.75
C PRO A 772 -22.86 32.71 35.39
N LEU A 773 -21.75 33.21 34.83
CA LEU A 773 -20.55 32.38 34.67
C LEU A 773 -19.96 32.09 36.05
N LEU A 774 -19.94 30.82 36.46
CA LEU A 774 -19.44 30.41 37.76
C LEU A 774 -17.92 30.27 37.73
N VAL A 775 -17.20 31.02 38.56
CA VAL A 775 -15.73 31.04 38.55
C VAL A 775 -15.10 30.81 39.92
N ASN A 776 -13.94 30.18 39.94
CA ASN A 776 -13.07 30.05 41.11
C ASN A 776 -11.62 30.39 40.70
N VAL A 777 -11.30 31.68 40.73
CA VAL A 777 -9.99 32.23 40.39
C VAL A 777 -9.23 32.58 41.67
N GLN A 778 -8.07 31.94 41.86
CA GLN A 778 -7.19 32.13 43.00
C GLN A 778 -5.77 32.33 42.49
N ALA A 779 -5.49 33.52 41.95
CA ALA A 779 -4.17 33.87 41.46
C ALA A 779 -3.17 33.90 42.62
N PHE A 780 -2.28 32.92 42.66
CA PHE A 780 -1.27 32.80 43.71
C PHE A 780 -0.20 33.86 43.52
N THR A 781 -0.19 34.85 44.41
CA THR A 781 0.92 35.80 44.53
C THR A 781 1.98 35.14 45.41
N ASP A 782 3.12 34.73 44.84
CA ASP A 782 4.31 34.21 45.53
C ASP A 782 4.27 32.82 46.21
N VAL A 783 4.17 31.74 45.42
CA VAL A 783 4.49 30.41 45.98
C VAL A 783 5.99 30.31 46.32
N LEU A 784 6.32 30.47 47.61
CA LEU A 784 7.48 29.87 48.30
C LEU A 784 8.84 29.95 47.55
N GLY A 785 9.14 31.06 46.90
CA GLY A 785 10.47 31.34 46.35
C GLY A 785 10.80 30.73 44.98
N ASN A 786 9.81 30.27 44.20
CA ASN A 786 10.02 29.86 42.80
C ASN A 786 9.55 30.96 41.81
N PRO A 787 10.44 31.65 41.07
CA PRO A 787 10.11 32.80 40.23
C PRO A 787 9.46 32.47 38.87
N VAL A 788 9.02 31.22 38.64
CA VAL A 788 8.61 30.72 37.32
C VAL A 788 7.16 31.08 36.91
N TYR A 789 6.28 31.48 37.85
CA TYR A 789 4.83 31.62 37.59
C TYR A 789 4.32 33.07 37.64
N THR A 790 4.99 34.03 37.00
CA THR A 790 4.37 35.35 36.75
C THR A 790 3.52 35.27 35.50
N SER A 791 2.21 35.28 35.65
CA SER A 791 1.25 35.30 34.54
C SER A 791 1.47 36.48 33.59
N ALA A 792 1.32 36.25 32.28
CA ALA A 792 1.27 37.32 31.30
C ALA A 792 0.10 38.26 31.60
N LEU A 793 0.38 39.56 31.74
CA LEU A 793 -0.62 40.59 31.94
C LEU A 793 -0.83 41.34 30.62
N PRO A 794 -2.08 41.59 30.21
CA PRO A 794 -2.36 42.51 29.11
C PRO A 794 -1.68 43.86 29.34
N ALA A 795 -1.20 44.48 28.26
CA ALA A 795 -0.51 45.76 28.34
C ALA A 795 -1.41 46.82 29.02
N GLY A 796 -0.99 47.31 30.19
CA GLY A 796 -1.72 48.31 30.98
C GLY A 796 -2.45 47.77 32.22
N VAL A 797 -2.40 46.46 32.49
CA VAL A 797 -2.93 45.84 33.71
C VAL A 797 -1.79 45.62 34.72
N GLY A 798 -1.98 46.07 35.98
CA GLY A 798 -1.00 45.86 37.07
C GLY A 798 -1.16 44.49 37.74
N GLN A 799 -0.13 44.02 38.47
CA GLN A 799 -0.12 42.73 39.19
C GLN A 799 -1.11 42.60 40.36
N ASP A 800 -2.02 43.57 40.54
CA ASP A 800 -2.92 43.67 41.70
C ASP A 800 -4.29 42.99 41.47
N ALA A 801 -4.50 42.32 40.33
CA ALA A 801 -5.78 41.72 39.93
C ALA A 801 -5.67 40.22 39.70
N GLY A 802 -6.66 39.44 40.15
CA GLY A 802 -6.75 38.00 39.86
C GLY A 802 -7.54 37.69 38.59
N LEU A 803 -8.54 38.51 38.28
CA LEU A 803 -9.36 38.41 37.07
C LEU A 803 -9.46 39.78 36.40
N THR A 804 -9.35 39.82 35.08
CA THR A 804 -9.74 40.96 34.26
C THR A 804 -10.88 40.57 33.36
N ILE A 805 -11.83 41.49 33.21
CA ILE A 805 -12.96 41.32 32.31
C ILE A 805 -12.96 42.49 31.33
N GLU A 806 -13.10 42.18 30.06
CA GLU A 806 -13.37 43.14 29.00
C GLU A 806 -14.73 42.85 28.38
N VAL A 807 -15.64 43.82 28.48
CA VAL A 807 -17.00 43.68 27.95
C VAL A 807 -17.44 44.94 27.22
N GLY A 808 -18.06 44.74 26.07
CA GLY A 808 -18.98 45.70 25.47
C GLY A 808 -18.38 46.72 24.50
N GLY A 809 -19.18 47.00 23.47
CA GLY A 809 -18.99 48.13 22.57
C GLY A 809 -19.58 47.97 21.16
N LYS A 810 -20.92 48.03 21.03
CA LYS A 810 -21.71 48.30 19.80
C LYS A 810 -22.25 47.08 19.02
N THR A 811 -23.33 46.47 19.50
CA THR A 811 -24.38 46.00 18.58
C THR A 811 -25.32 47.17 18.29
N ALA A 812 -25.62 47.44 17.02
CA ALA A 812 -26.51 48.53 16.61
C ALA A 812 -27.99 48.28 16.97
N HIS A 813 -28.31 47.21 17.72
CA HIS A 813 -29.66 46.76 17.96
C HIS A 813 -30.12 47.11 19.37
N THR A 814 -31.05 48.06 19.45
CA THR A 814 -31.73 48.49 20.69
C THR A 814 -32.94 47.62 21.03
N VAL A 815 -33.01 46.40 20.52
CA VAL A 815 -34.07 45.44 20.81
C VAL A 815 -33.38 44.11 21.05
N ASP A 816 -33.76 43.46 22.14
CA ASP A 816 -33.58 42.01 22.31
C ASP A 816 -34.11 41.33 21.04
N THR A 817 -33.21 40.92 20.14
CA THR A 817 -33.56 40.37 18.82
C THR A 817 -33.97 38.90 18.89
N GLY A 818 -33.94 38.29 20.08
CA GLY A 818 -34.04 36.84 20.20
C GLY A 818 -32.72 36.10 19.97
N ASP A 819 -31.59 36.82 19.90
CA ASP A 819 -30.25 36.25 19.68
C ASP A 819 -29.47 36.07 21.00
N GLY A 820 -30.14 35.77 22.12
CA GLY A 820 -29.47 35.37 23.38
C GLY A 820 -28.73 36.46 24.16
N ASN A 821 -28.85 37.74 23.79
CA ASN A 821 -28.12 38.87 24.40
C ASN A 821 -28.55 39.27 25.83
N GLY A 822 -29.33 38.43 26.52
CA GLY A 822 -29.80 38.68 27.89
C GLY A 822 -30.78 39.87 28.03
N PRO A 823 -31.31 40.12 29.24
CA PRO A 823 -32.17 41.28 29.48
C PRO A 823 -31.43 42.58 29.16
N ARG A 824 -32.15 43.53 28.56
CA ARG A 824 -31.65 44.88 28.23
C ARG A 824 -30.69 45.46 29.27
N GLY A 825 -29.42 45.60 28.88
CA GLY A 825 -28.42 46.30 29.66
C GLY A 825 -27.80 45.48 30.79
N ILE A 826 -27.65 44.15 30.63
CA ILE A 826 -26.88 43.30 31.55
C ILE A 826 -25.78 42.60 30.73
N SER A 827 -24.51 42.74 31.14
CA SER A 827 -23.33 42.07 30.58
C SER A 827 -22.27 42.00 31.68
N ALA A 828 -21.40 40.98 31.67
CA ALA A 828 -20.45 40.64 32.74
C ALA A 828 -21.12 40.23 34.05
N GLU A 829 -21.97 39.20 33.99
CA GLU A 829 -22.50 38.55 35.18
C GLU A 829 -21.66 37.31 35.53
N ILE A 830 -20.84 37.44 36.57
CA ILE A 830 -19.93 36.39 37.05
C ILE A 830 -20.20 36.17 38.54
N GLU A 831 -20.35 34.92 38.95
CA GLU A 831 -20.51 34.52 40.36
C GLU A 831 -19.38 33.58 40.79
N GLY A 832 -18.84 33.80 42.00
CA GLY A 832 -17.89 32.87 42.62
C GLY A 832 -16.69 33.55 43.29
N ILE A 833 -15.56 32.85 43.35
CA ILE A 833 -14.36 33.27 44.10
C ILE A 833 -13.36 33.91 43.14
N VAL A 834 -12.85 35.10 43.47
CA VAL A 834 -11.78 35.79 42.72
C VAL A 834 -10.76 36.41 43.70
N ARG A 835 -9.48 36.00 43.62
CA ARG A 835 -8.40 36.49 44.49
C ARG A 835 -7.10 36.68 43.70
N PRO A 836 -6.38 37.84 43.82
CA PRO A 836 -6.89 39.12 44.32
C PRO A 836 -8.07 39.62 43.47
N GLY A 837 -8.81 40.63 43.94
CA GLY A 837 -10.07 41.05 43.32
C GLY A 837 -9.96 41.46 41.84
N THR A 838 -11.10 41.64 41.19
CA THR A 838 -11.16 41.94 39.75
C THR A 838 -10.76 43.37 39.41
N THR A 839 -10.00 43.56 38.33
CA THR A 839 -9.77 44.87 37.70
C THR A 839 -10.38 44.91 36.31
N ALA A 840 -11.27 45.88 36.06
CA ALA A 840 -11.82 46.16 34.74
C ALA A 840 -10.96 47.18 33.99
N VAL A 841 -10.68 46.93 32.71
CA VAL A 841 -10.00 47.89 31.82
C VAL A 841 -11.06 48.64 31.03
N THR A 842 -11.15 49.97 31.18
CA THR A 842 -12.30 50.76 30.70
C THR A 842 -12.03 51.57 29.43
N ASN A 843 -12.82 51.31 28.38
CA ASN A 843 -13.31 52.26 27.37
C ASN A 843 -14.85 52.22 27.22
N VAL A 844 -15.55 51.71 28.23
CA VAL A 844 -17.01 51.57 28.23
C VAL A 844 -17.66 52.83 28.81
N TYR A 845 -18.23 53.68 27.95
CA TYR A 845 -19.12 54.79 28.34
C TYR A 845 -20.09 55.19 27.21
N PRO A 846 -21.41 55.36 27.47
CA PRO A 846 -22.21 54.88 28.59
C PRO A 846 -23.12 53.69 28.21
N SER A 847 -23.44 52.91 29.23
CA SER A 847 -24.62 52.04 29.30
C SER A 847 -25.85 52.73 28.66
N PRO A 848 -26.67 52.03 27.85
CA PRO A 848 -27.99 52.54 27.52
C PRO A 848 -28.72 52.76 28.85
N ALA A 849 -29.21 53.99 29.04
CA ALA A 849 -30.03 54.47 30.14
C ALA A 849 -30.28 53.47 31.28
N ILE A 850 -29.59 53.66 32.41
CA ILE A 850 -29.90 52.98 33.67
C ILE A 850 -31.36 53.28 34.02
N ASP A 851 -32.27 52.32 33.78
CA ASP A 851 -33.62 52.35 34.32
C ASP A 851 -33.58 51.86 35.77
N LEU A 852 -33.43 52.79 36.70
CA LEU A 852 -33.47 52.52 38.14
C LEU A 852 -34.87 52.13 38.65
N GLN A 853 -35.87 51.97 37.78
CA GLN A 853 -37.23 51.58 38.16
C GLN A 853 -37.44 50.06 38.21
N ASN A 854 -36.49 49.25 37.71
CA ASN A 854 -36.46 47.80 37.82
C ASN A 854 -35.08 47.35 38.36
N VAL A 855 -35.06 46.41 39.29
CA VAL A 855 -34.10 46.37 40.42
C VAL A 855 -32.72 45.71 40.13
N THR A 856 -32.12 45.83 38.95
CA THR A 856 -30.75 45.29 38.71
C THR A 856 -29.96 46.08 37.64
N PRO A 857 -28.81 46.70 37.98
CA PRO A 857 -27.92 47.37 37.01
C PRO A 857 -26.96 46.42 36.24
N PRO A 858 -26.35 46.83 35.11
CA PRO A 858 -25.34 46.04 34.38
C PRO A 858 -24.04 45.75 35.14
N GLY A 859 -23.51 44.53 35.02
CA GLY A 859 -22.10 44.18 35.23
C GLY A 859 -21.67 43.95 36.68
N TYR A 860 -22.07 42.82 37.27
CA TYR A 860 -21.71 42.48 38.64
C TYR A 860 -20.83 41.23 38.67
N ILE A 861 -19.69 41.36 39.36
CA ILE A 861 -18.97 40.20 39.89
C ILE A 861 -19.44 40.02 41.32
N PHE A 862 -20.23 38.99 41.54
CA PHE A 862 -20.72 38.63 42.86
C PHE A 862 -19.73 37.67 43.52
N TYR A 863 -19.08 38.16 44.56
CA TYR A 863 -18.33 37.33 45.47
C TYR A 863 -19.27 36.64 46.44
N ASN A 864 -19.36 35.32 46.35
CA ASN A 864 -20.14 34.49 47.27
C ASN A 864 -19.23 33.45 47.94
N ASP A 865 -18.60 33.83 49.05
CA ASP A 865 -17.75 32.94 49.88
C ASP A 865 -18.54 31.84 50.61
N SER A 866 -19.88 31.83 50.48
CA SER A 866 -20.77 30.89 51.16
C SER A 866 -21.26 29.76 50.26
N ASP A 867 -20.93 29.79 48.96
CA ASP A 867 -21.30 28.69 48.07
C ASP A 867 -20.42 27.47 48.37
N ALA A 868 -21.10 26.35 48.65
CA ALA A 868 -20.51 25.08 49.05
C ALA A 868 -20.20 24.18 47.84
N LYS A 869 -20.41 24.67 46.62
CA LYS A 869 -20.21 23.93 45.38
C LYS A 869 -18.72 23.95 44.96
N CYS A 870 -17.98 23.01 45.55
CA CYS A 870 -16.62 22.61 45.20
C CYS A 870 -15.45 23.59 45.42
N ALA A 871 -14.34 23.03 45.93
CA ALA A 871 -13.11 23.74 46.30
C ALA A 871 -13.29 24.96 47.24
N SER A 872 -14.32 24.94 48.11
CA SER A 872 -14.62 25.98 49.10
C SER A 872 -14.24 25.54 50.52
N PRO A 873 -12.97 25.71 50.95
CA PRO A 873 -12.82 26.30 52.28
C PRO A 873 -11.55 27.15 52.48
N LEU A 874 -11.30 28.21 51.70
CA LEU A 874 -10.23 29.18 52.01
C LEU A 874 -10.69 30.30 52.97
N PHE A 875 -10.57 30.00 54.28
CA PHE A 875 -10.77 30.93 55.39
C PHE A 875 -9.77 32.11 55.39
N GLY A 876 -10.24 33.31 55.02
CA GLY A 876 -9.93 34.53 55.78
C GLY A 876 -11.03 34.77 56.82
N PRO A 877 -10.88 35.68 57.82
CA PRO A 877 -12.00 36.03 58.67
C PRO A 877 -13.15 36.53 57.79
N LEU A 878 -14.30 35.84 57.85
CA LEU A 878 -15.54 36.21 57.16
C LEU A 878 -15.70 37.73 57.15
N PRO A 879 -15.93 38.38 55.99
CA PRO A 879 -16.67 39.63 55.99
C PRO A 879 -18.02 39.27 56.59
N ALA A 880 -18.23 39.64 57.86
CA ALA A 880 -19.29 39.14 58.71
C ALA A 880 -20.65 39.01 58.00
N ASN A 881 -21.03 37.80 57.56
CA ASN A 881 -22.39 37.46 57.11
C ASN A 881 -23.01 38.49 56.11
N LEU A 882 -22.25 38.95 55.12
CA LEU A 882 -22.70 40.02 54.22
C LEU A 882 -23.45 39.56 52.96
N GLY A 883 -23.59 38.25 52.70
CA GLY A 883 -24.15 37.75 51.44
C GLY A 883 -23.24 38.08 50.25
N SER A 884 -23.77 37.95 49.03
CA SER A 884 -23.04 38.25 47.78
C SER A 884 -22.46 39.68 47.82
N LEU A 885 -21.13 39.80 47.80
CA LEU A 885 -20.43 41.08 47.78
C LEU A 885 -20.16 41.47 46.33
N GLN A 886 -20.71 42.59 45.89
CA GLN A 886 -20.35 43.18 44.60
C GLN A 886 -18.89 43.67 44.65
N ILE A 887 -18.02 43.03 43.85
CA ILE A 887 -16.62 43.47 43.68
C ILE A 887 -16.55 44.60 42.63
N TRP A 888 -17.40 44.53 41.60
CA TRP A 888 -17.42 45.47 40.50
C TRP A 888 -18.85 45.71 39.95
N PRO A 889 -19.21 46.93 39.49
CA PRO A 889 -18.50 48.18 39.80
C PRO A 889 -18.40 48.41 41.32
N LYS A 890 -17.38 49.17 41.74
CA LYS A 890 -17.14 49.43 43.17
C LYS A 890 -18.44 49.87 43.87
N PRO A 891 -18.83 49.26 45.01
CA PRO A 891 -20.06 49.63 45.70
C PRO A 891 -20.05 51.13 46.03
N LEU A 892 -21.14 51.83 45.70
CA LEU A 892 -21.30 53.26 45.92
C LEU A 892 -21.12 53.61 47.41
N ILE A 893 -20.12 54.45 47.72
CA ILE A 893 -19.82 54.84 49.12
C ILE A 893 -20.84 55.90 49.59
N LEU A 894 -21.71 55.48 50.51
CA LEU A 894 -22.39 56.18 51.61
C LEU A 894 -22.29 57.73 51.70
N ASN A 895 -22.84 58.46 50.74
CA ASN A 895 -23.46 59.79 50.98
C ASN A 895 -24.81 59.97 50.26
N GLY A 896 -25.26 58.98 49.49
CA GLY A 896 -26.60 58.93 48.86
C GLY A 896 -27.60 58.01 49.58
N LEU A 897 -27.23 57.44 50.74
CA LEU A 897 -27.92 56.29 51.34
C LEU A 897 -29.15 56.63 52.21
N LEU A 898 -29.73 57.83 52.06
CA LEU A 898 -30.92 58.25 52.80
C LEU A 898 -32.24 58.13 52.01
N GLN A 899 -32.24 57.58 50.79
CA GLN A 899 -33.49 57.40 50.01
C GLN A 899 -33.90 55.94 49.74
N LEU A 900 -33.08 54.94 50.07
CA LEU A 900 -33.35 53.53 49.74
C LEU A 900 -34.00 52.71 50.87
N SER A 901 -34.17 53.25 52.08
CA SER A 901 -34.74 52.50 53.21
C SER A 901 -36.28 52.45 53.25
N SER A 902 -36.98 52.79 52.17
CA SER A 902 -38.46 52.83 52.15
C SER A 902 -39.15 51.86 51.18
N ILE A 903 -38.43 51.03 50.42
CA ILE A 903 -39.05 50.21 49.34
C ILE A 903 -39.04 48.69 49.60
N LEU A 904 -38.42 48.20 50.69
CA LEU A 904 -38.38 46.75 50.99
C LEU A 904 -39.47 46.23 51.93
N ARG A 905 -40.70 46.76 51.89
CA ARG A 905 -41.87 46.09 52.49
C ARG A 905 -43.15 46.32 51.69
N ASP A 906 -43.71 45.21 51.21
CA ASP A 906 -45.07 45.01 50.69
C ASP A 906 -45.50 45.81 49.46
N SER A 907 -45.68 45.14 48.32
CA SER A 907 -46.99 45.12 47.63
C SER A 907 -46.97 44.31 46.33
N ARG A 908 -47.60 43.13 46.38
CA ARG A 908 -48.42 42.66 45.25
C ARG A 908 -49.54 43.69 45.03
N ILE A 909 -50.08 43.76 43.82
CA ILE A 909 -51.21 44.59 43.33
C ILE A 909 -50.73 45.90 42.67
N TYR A 910 -50.61 45.89 41.33
CA TYR A 910 -51.07 46.95 40.40
C TYR A 910 -50.61 46.59 38.97
N TYR A 911 -51.33 45.70 38.28
CA TYR A 911 -51.17 45.46 36.83
C TYR A 911 -52.46 45.72 36.04
N GLU A 912 -53.40 46.50 36.58
CA GLU A 912 -54.60 46.87 35.83
C GLU A 912 -54.81 48.38 35.95
N LEU A 913 -55.10 49.01 34.79
CA LEU A 913 -55.29 50.45 34.55
C LEU A 913 -53.94 51.17 34.37
N THR A 914 -53.48 51.49 33.16
CA THR A 914 -54.15 52.41 32.25
C THR A 914 -53.73 52.20 30.79
N SER A 915 -54.57 51.54 30.01
CA SER A 915 -54.63 51.75 28.57
C SER A 915 -55.48 53.00 28.27
N ASN A 916 -55.06 53.77 27.26
CA ASN A 916 -55.72 54.94 26.67
C ASN A 916 -55.41 56.29 27.34
N PHE A 917 -54.61 57.14 26.69
CA PHE A 917 -55.06 58.39 26.05
C PHE A 917 -53.92 59.03 25.22
N ARG A 918 -54.19 59.32 23.94
CA ARG A 918 -53.45 60.26 23.09
C ARG A 918 -54.05 61.65 23.27
N VAL A 919 -53.23 62.70 23.40
CA VAL A 919 -53.65 64.08 23.10
C VAL A 919 -52.55 64.83 22.32
N THR A 920 -52.96 65.26 21.14
CA THR A 920 -52.34 66.17 20.18
C THR A 920 -52.40 67.63 20.66
N THR A 921 -51.40 68.46 20.32
CA THR A 921 -51.56 69.93 20.35
C THR A 921 -51.40 70.53 18.94
N THR A 922 -52.30 71.47 18.66
CA THR A 922 -52.55 72.16 17.39
C THR A 922 -51.79 73.49 17.32
N ALA A 923 -51.08 73.70 16.20
CA ALA A 923 -50.22 74.83 15.77
C ALA A 923 -50.81 76.27 15.83
N PRO A 924 -50.21 77.35 15.24
CA PRO A 924 -48.82 77.90 15.24
C PRO A 924 -48.75 79.46 15.41
N LEU A 925 -47.57 80.08 15.59
CA LEU A 925 -47.32 81.51 15.25
C LEU A 925 -45.94 81.75 14.58
N ARG A 926 -46.05 82.16 13.30
CA ARG A 926 -45.15 82.77 12.28
C ARG A 926 -44.01 83.67 12.83
N GLY A 927 -42.78 83.74 12.29
CA GLY A 927 -42.27 83.97 10.91
C GLY A 927 -41.87 85.46 10.79
N THR A 928 -40.65 85.93 10.46
CA THR A 928 -39.64 85.64 9.40
C THR A 928 -38.24 86.14 9.88
N ASP A 929 -37.05 85.89 9.33
CA ASP A 929 -36.57 85.71 7.94
C ASP A 929 -35.37 84.75 7.85
N PHE A 930 -35.28 84.12 6.68
CA PHE A 930 -34.34 83.10 6.21
C PHE A 930 -32.95 83.64 5.86
N TYR A 931 -31.89 82.90 6.23
CA TYR A 931 -30.78 82.53 5.34
C TYR A 931 -30.25 81.17 5.79
N ALA A 932 -30.31 80.18 4.90
CA ALA A 932 -29.86 78.82 5.15
C ALA A 932 -28.34 78.71 5.01
N TYR A 933 -27.68 78.17 6.03
CA TYR A 933 -26.38 77.53 5.88
C TYR A 933 -26.46 76.16 6.57
N HIS A 934 -26.11 75.14 5.82
CA HIS A 934 -26.24 73.75 6.19
C HIS A 934 -24.83 73.13 6.18
N PRO A 935 -24.36 72.59 7.31
CA PRO A 935 -23.28 71.63 7.32
C PRO A 935 -23.89 70.21 7.32
N LEU A 936 -23.57 69.42 6.29
CA LEU A 936 -23.79 67.97 6.26
C LEU A 936 -23.03 67.31 7.41
N THR A 937 -23.75 66.49 8.17
CA THR A 937 -23.21 65.36 8.91
C THR A 937 -23.02 64.17 7.96
N VAL A 938 -22.06 63.29 8.25
CA VAL A 938 -21.57 62.21 7.37
C VAL A 938 -22.31 60.87 7.51
N THR A 939 -23.64 60.85 7.65
CA THR A 939 -24.42 59.59 7.54
C THR A 939 -25.88 59.85 7.17
N ASP A 940 -26.18 59.77 5.87
CA ASP A 940 -27.50 59.43 5.31
C ASP A 940 -27.22 58.57 4.07
N GLU A 941 -27.41 57.25 4.18
CA GLU A 941 -27.13 56.24 3.16
C GLU A 941 -28.41 55.79 2.42
N SER A 942 -29.33 56.71 2.16
CA SER A 942 -30.48 56.44 1.28
C SER A 942 -30.12 56.38 -0.23
N ALA A 943 -28.86 56.13 -0.59
CA ALA A 943 -28.37 56.19 -1.98
C ALA A 943 -27.83 54.87 -2.57
N PHE A 944 -27.84 53.75 -1.85
CA PHE A 944 -27.35 52.46 -2.37
C PHE A 944 -28.44 51.47 -2.79
N ASP A 945 -29.70 51.87 -2.77
CA ASP A 945 -30.83 50.99 -3.10
C ASP A 945 -31.00 50.68 -4.61
N SER A 946 -30.00 50.92 -5.45
CA SER A 946 -30.09 50.66 -6.91
C SER A 946 -28.73 50.50 -7.62
N ILE A 947 -27.87 49.58 -7.19
CA ILE A 947 -26.76 49.12 -8.05
C ILE A 947 -27.12 47.73 -8.61
N ASN A 948 -27.71 47.72 -9.81
CA ASN A 948 -27.74 46.53 -10.66
C ASN A 948 -26.44 46.49 -11.49
N LEU A 949 -25.66 45.43 -11.33
CA LEU A 949 -24.51 45.12 -12.17
C LEU A 949 -25.01 44.70 -13.57
N ASP A 950 -24.65 45.47 -14.59
CA ASP A 950 -24.88 45.12 -16.00
C ASP A 950 -23.86 44.05 -16.42
N VAL A 951 -24.29 42.80 -16.34
CA VAL A 951 -23.50 41.59 -16.68
C VAL A 951 -23.05 41.59 -18.16
N GLY A 952 -23.59 42.47 -19.00
CA GLY A 952 -23.21 42.60 -20.41
C GLY A 952 -21.91 43.36 -20.70
N ALA A 953 -21.34 44.08 -19.72
CA ALA A 953 -20.13 44.89 -19.89
C ALA A 953 -18.80 44.16 -19.60
N TYR A 954 -18.89 42.93 -19.07
CA TYR A 954 -17.75 42.16 -18.56
C TYR A 954 -17.64 40.80 -19.25
N GLU A 955 -16.42 40.33 -19.50
CA GLU A 955 -16.15 38.95 -19.90
C GLU A 955 -15.27 38.31 -18.84
N PHE A 956 -15.70 37.15 -18.36
CA PHE A 956 -15.00 36.36 -17.35
C PHE A 956 -14.29 35.21 -18.08
N ILE A 957 -12.96 35.22 -18.08
CA ILE A 957 -12.12 34.13 -18.58
C ILE A 957 -11.01 33.91 -17.55
N ASP A 958 -10.87 32.69 -17.07
CA ASP A 958 -9.88 32.17 -16.09
C ASP A 958 -9.22 33.21 -15.18
N GLN A 959 -9.85 33.39 -14.01
CA GLN A 959 -9.35 34.13 -12.85
C GLN A 959 -8.96 35.61 -13.10
N ASN A 960 -9.38 36.21 -14.22
CA ASN A 960 -9.23 37.65 -14.46
C ASN A 960 -10.48 38.29 -15.09
N ILE A 961 -10.76 39.54 -14.70
CA ILE A 961 -11.87 40.35 -15.23
C ILE A 961 -11.33 41.34 -16.27
N ASN A 962 -11.82 41.25 -17.51
CA ASN A 962 -11.50 42.21 -18.58
C ASN A 962 -12.74 43.00 -19.05
N LEU A 963 -12.55 44.30 -19.29
CA LEU A 963 -13.58 45.22 -19.78
C LEU A 963 -13.73 45.12 -21.30
N LYS A 964 -14.96 44.95 -21.81
CA LYS A 964 -15.24 44.81 -23.26
C LYS A 964 -15.14 46.12 -24.09
N GLY A 965 -14.69 47.24 -23.51
CA GLY A 965 -14.50 48.48 -24.26
C GLY A 965 -13.90 49.66 -23.47
N SER A 966 -13.35 50.63 -24.21
CA SER A 966 -12.69 51.82 -23.66
C SER A 966 -13.70 52.78 -23.01
N LEU A 967 -13.45 53.11 -21.74
CA LEU A 967 -14.10 54.20 -21.02
C LEU A 967 -13.56 55.56 -21.52
N SER A 968 -14.48 56.43 -21.95
CA SER A 968 -14.21 57.79 -22.42
C SER A 968 -13.86 58.75 -21.27
N PRO A 969 -12.94 59.71 -21.44
CA PRO A 969 -12.32 60.46 -20.35
C PRO A 969 -12.98 61.83 -20.07
N TYR A 970 -13.08 62.21 -18.79
CA TYR A 970 -13.37 63.57 -18.30
C TYR A 970 -12.63 63.69 -16.96
N LEU A 971 -11.62 64.54 -16.69
CA LEU A 971 -10.93 65.64 -17.36
C LEU A 971 -9.52 65.77 -16.75
N GLY A 972 -8.53 66.21 -17.53
CA GLY A 972 -7.38 66.96 -17.02
C GLY A 972 -6.00 66.43 -17.40
N GLY A 973 -5.53 66.74 -18.61
CA GLY A 973 -4.11 66.73 -18.95
C GLY A 973 -3.46 68.09 -18.63
N ASP A 974 -2.24 68.07 -18.09
CA ASP A 974 -1.03 68.49 -18.81
C ASP A 974 0.20 68.50 -17.88
N ASP A 975 1.30 67.96 -18.41
CA ASP A 975 2.70 68.35 -18.22
C ASP A 975 3.37 68.33 -16.83
N GLU A 976 4.32 67.39 -16.60
CA GLU A 976 5.77 67.66 -16.71
C GLU A 976 6.65 66.54 -16.08
N LYS A 977 7.44 65.89 -16.92
CA LYS A 977 8.91 65.69 -16.84
C LYS A 977 9.61 65.37 -15.49
N LYS A 978 10.43 64.31 -15.60
CA LYS A 978 11.88 64.16 -15.24
C LYS A 978 12.30 63.39 -13.97
N LYS A 979 12.92 62.23 -14.26
CA LYS A 979 14.33 61.82 -13.96
C LYS A 979 14.81 61.54 -12.52
N LYS A 980 15.49 60.37 -12.45
CA LYS A 980 16.70 59.95 -11.69
C LYS A 980 16.49 59.50 -10.25
N LYS A 981 16.87 58.24 -9.90
CA LYS A 981 18.22 57.78 -9.43
C LYS A 981 18.67 58.63 -8.23
N THR A 982 19.02 58.11 -7.05
CA THR A 982 19.77 56.89 -6.69
C THR A 982 19.78 56.80 -5.15
N ASP A 983 19.93 55.58 -4.63
CA ASP A 983 20.65 55.13 -3.42
C ASP A 983 20.48 55.87 -2.08
N VAL A 984 20.24 55.12 -1.00
CA VAL A 984 21.24 54.79 0.05
C VAL A 984 20.60 53.82 1.05
N GLU A 985 21.38 52.79 1.40
CA GLU A 985 21.19 51.80 2.47
C GLU A 985 20.81 52.42 3.82
N LEU A 986 19.84 51.80 4.51
CA LEU A 986 20.04 51.06 5.77
C LEU A 986 18.82 50.19 6.06
#